data_AF-A0A7C3RLH2-F1
#
_entry.id   AF-A0A7C3RLH2-F1
#
_cell.length_a   1.000
_cell.length_b   1.000
_cell.length_c   1.000
_cell.angle_alpha   90.00
_cell.angle_beta   90.00
_cell.angle_gamma   90.00
#
_symmetry.space_group_name_H-M   'P 1'
#
loop_
_entity.id
_entity.type
_entity.pdbx_description
1 polymer ?
#
loop_
_entity_poly.entity_id
_entity_poly.type
_entity_poly.pdbx_seq_one_letter_code
_entity_poly.pdbx_strand_id
1 'polypeptide(L)'
;MEDKKMVKRLVFITIILYFILHIAFAETPWKIKAEKISFNWETQFFKAEGNVEFSGKDILIKADRLEGNIREALFIAEGNVYFKDKEGEFWAEDIEYFYKEEKATIKNVKLKYKVLDSQEKMYIKGEDLIWKKGDISLKKGAFTTCSYENPHYFLSSSQIEYYPNDRIVFINVIFFLRFPYPAFYLPIFYVPYYVIPLTKEPSPFPQIGYDSTLGLYLTYPFTYNLWGVPGVLTFLISQNQGFKFSLSQKYSFPNLSGNIDAHYLYNYNLNTDELRLSITGKYVLSSLSLNFNSIYFSYPYSGNYSLQNSVNLTYTSGILRTNILGTWNNNPNFDNKGVNINTTLDFNKNLKLQSNIRYSKLSYTLGSRQEDLQGNINLDYDDTVQRFYIYANERWTNTADLLLKKVPEFYYSRKLSLASIPSRLELLFGNYVEPGIPFTINTWKMGFSLTLSPKLLFSTGNISSNLGFKQEFYGTQDARYLLFGNISYSYRLSSLISGSLNYNFQWLGKDIITGDSGNTPFYFDYLTNINNIGFQATIGNPNINISLQQGYNFINNTPTSLSISGILKLEKTATFSAKTSYLWNTQTFTPLFIQGIFQNPNFYFSFGSLYDLNANLIKRVDYKVGINITGDWHYAGKLSLLGYYIPTLGNTFYSLSLEKDLHCFNMKATYYFATQSFQFSIYLKAFPSKGLELMGRPEGFTLLPSF
;
A
#
# COMPACT_ATOMS: atom_id res chain seq x y z
N MET A 1 -9.39 -54.09 41.97
CA MET A 1 -9.34 -53.25 40.76
C MET A 1 -8.76 -51.85 41.08
N GLU A 2 -7.81 -51.76 42.02
CA GLU A 2 -7.26 -50.49 42.49
C GLU A 2 -5.76 -50.31 42.17
N ASP A 3 -5.01 -51.40 41.97
CA ASP A 3 -3.55 -51.31 41.72
C ASP A 3 -3.17 -50.77 40.34
N LYS A 4 -4.02 -50.92 39.31
CA LYS A 4 -3.74 -50.38 37.96
C LYS A 4 -3.99 -48.88 37.81
N LYS A 5 -4.73 -48.25 38.74
CA LYS A 5 -4.97 -46.79 38.73
C LYS A 5 -3.85 -46.01 39.43
N MET A 6 -3.18 -46.61 40.41
CA MET A 6 -2.09 -45.95 41.13
C MET A 6 -0.80 -45.89 40.29
N VAL A 7 -0.48 -46.95 39.54
CA VAL A 7 0.70 -46.98 38.66
C VAL A 7 0.59 -45.97 37.51
N LYS A 8 -0.61 -45.76 36.92
CA LYS A 8 -0.80 -44.74 35.88
C LYS A 8 -0.71 -43.30 36.39
N ARG A 9 -1.09 -43.03 37.66
CA ARG A 9 -0.90 -41.70 38.28
C ARG A 9 0.56 -41.44 38.65
N LEU A 10 1.28 -42.47 39.12
CA LEU A 10 2.72 -42.37 39.41
C LEU A 10 3.56 -42.16 38.14
N VAL A 11 3.24 -42.83 37.03
CA VAL A 11 3.91 -42.63 35.73
C VAL A 11 3.62 -41.24 35.15
N PHE A 12 2.39 -40.74 35.29
CA PHE A 12 2.03 -39.39 34.82
C PHE A 12 2.71 -38.29 35.66
N ILE A 13 2.79 -38.48 36.98
CA ILE A 13 3.51 -37.56 37.88
C ILE A 13 5.03 -37.63 37.63
N THR A 14 5.61 -38.80 37.34
CA THR A 14 7.05 -38.90 37.02
C THR A 14 7.38 -38.33 35.64
N ILE A 15 6.50 -38.43 34.64
CA ILE A 15 6.70 -37.76 33.34
C ILE A 15 6.56 -36.24 33.49
N ILE A 16 5.60 -35.75 34.28
CA ILE A 16 5.48 -34.32 34.59
C ILE A 16 6.66 -33.84 35.42
N LEU A 17 7.17 -34.61 36.39
CA LEU A 17 8.38 -34.27 37.12
C LEU A 17 9.60 -34.27 36.20
N TYR A 18 9.71 -35.21 35.26
CA TYR A 18 10.80 -35.25 34.28
C TYR A 18 10.74 -34.07 33.30
N PHE A 19 9.53 -33.62 32.93
CA PHE A 19 9.30 -32.43 32.11
C PHE A 19 9.53 -31.13 32.88
N ILE A 20 9.14 -31.06 34.16
CA ILE A 20 9.42 -29.91 35.05
C ILE A 20 10.91 -29.84 35.41
N LEU A 21 11.60 -30.98 35.54
CA LEU A 21 13.06 -31.04 35.70
C LEU A 21 13.80 -30.68 34.41
N HIS A 22 13.22 -30.91 33.22
CA HIS A 22 13.78 -30.41 31.94
C HIS A 22 13.48 -28.93 31.67
N ILE A 23 12.43 -28.36 32.27
CA ILE A 23 12.09 -26.94 32.16
C ILE A 23 12.85 -26.07 33.17
N ALA A 24 13.40 -26.66 34.25
CA ALA A 24 14.09 -25.93 35.32
C ALA A 24 15.62 -25.75 35.14
N PHE A 25 16.23 -26.27 34.06
CA PHE A 25 17.65 -26.05 33.77
C PHE A 25 17.90 -25.85 32.28
N ALA A 26 17.44 -24.72 31.76
CA ALA A 26 17.96 -24.17 30.50
C ALA A 26 18.03 -22.64 30.54
N GLU A 27 18.40 -22.04 31.68
CA GLU A 27 19.23 -20.85 31.60
C GLU A 27 20.66 -21.36 31.42
N THR A 28 21.26 -21.11 30.25
CA THR A 28 22.69 -21.38 30.07
C THR A 28 23.44 -20.66 31.19
N PRO A 29 24.10 -21.36 32.13
CA PRO A 29 24.75 -20.71 33.25
C PRO A 29 25.88 -19.82 32.73
N TRP A 30 26.02 -18.62 33.28
CA TRP A 30 27.16 -17.76 33.02
C TRP A 30 28.43 -18.46 33.50
N LYS A 31 29.42 -18.59 32.62
CA LYS A 31 30.71 -19.23 32.90
C LYS A 31 31.81 -18.19 32.87
N ILE A 32 32.65 -18.17 33.91
CA ILE A 32 33.86 -17.35 33.97
C ILE A 32 35.07 -18.29 33.96
N LYS A 33 36.00 -18.06 33.05
CA LYS A 33 37.29 -18.74 32.98
C LYS A 33 38.39 -17.69 33.03
N ALA A 34 39.36 -17.84 33.90
CA ALA A 34 40.53 -16.96 34.01
C ALA A 34 41.67 -17.71 34.68
N GLU A 35 42.88 -17.16 34.64
CA GLU A 35 44.04 -17.73 35.34
C GLU A 35 43.89 -17.61 36.86
N LYS A 36 43.32 -16.50 37.34
CA LYS A 36 43.06 -16.25 38.75
C LYS A 36 41.65 -15.70 38.94
N ILE A 37 40.87 -16.31 39.83
CA ILE A 37 39.54 -15.84 40.22
C ILE A 37 39.52 -15.71 41.74
N SER A 38 39.14 -14.55 42.25
CA SER A 38 38.89 -14.28 43.67
C SER A 38 37.47 -13.78 43.86
N PHE A 39 36.80 -14.27 44.90
CA PHE A 39 35.43 -13.90 45.26
C PHE A 39 35.36 -13.59 46.75
N ASN A 40 34.85 -12.40 47.10
CA ASN A 40 34.57 -12.02 48.48
C ASN A 40 33.07 -12.22 48.76
N TRP A 41 32.75 -13.18 49.63
CA TRP A 41 31.37 -13.53 49.96
C TRP A 41 30.61 -12.44 50.73
N GLU A 42 31.29 -11.60 51.52
CA GLU A 42 30.64 -10.54 52.31
C GLU A 42 30.28 -9.33 51.45
N THR A 43 31.20 -8.89 50.59
CA THR A 43 30.98 -7.73 49.71
C THR A 43 30.33 -8.10 48.38
N GLN A 44 30.27 -9.40 48.06
CA GLN A 44 29.90 -9.94 46.74
C GLN A 44 30.71 -9.36 45.59
N PHE A 45 31.95 -8.95 45.89
CA PHE A 45 32.91 -8.49 44.91
C PHE A 45 33.69 -9.68 44.34
N PHE A 46 33.81 -9.73 43.03
CA PHE A 46 34.62 -10.73 42.34
C PHE A 46 35.65 -10.05 41.45
N LYS A 47 36.77 -10.73 41.28
CA LYS A 47 37.88 -10.28 40.42
C LYS A 47 38.48 -11.49 39.72
N ALA A 48 38.57 -11.40 38.40
CA ALA A 48 39.18 -12.38 37.52
C ALA A 48 40.31 -11.71 36.72
N GLU A 49 41.47 -12.36 36.66
CA GLU A 49 42.69 -11.84 36.02
C GLU A 49 43.34 -12.92 35.15
N GLY A 50 43.89 -12.51 34.01
CA GLY A 50 44.62 -13.35 33.07
C GLY A 50 43.71 -14.12 32.12
N ASN A 51 43.70 -13.70 30.85
CA ASN A 51 42.94 -14.31 29.76
C ASN A 51 41.49 -14.62 30.15
N VAL A 52 40.78 -13.63 30.70
CA VAL A 52 39.42 -13.80 31.19
C VAL A 52 38.47 -14.07 30.02
N GLU A 53 37.64 -15.09 30.16
CA GLU A 53 36.55 -15.43 29.24
C GLU A 53 35.24 -15.59 30.04
N PHE A 54 34.29 -14.71 29.78
CA PHE A 54 32.95 -14.69 30.38
C PHE A 54 31.91 -15.00 29.31
N SER A 55 31.12 -16.08 29.48
CA SER A 55 30.17 -16.54 28.45
C SER A 55 28.82 -17.01 29.01
N GLY A 56 27.74 -16.75 28.29
CA GLY A 56 26.38 -17.18 28.63
C GLY A 56 25.31 -16.51 27.75
N LYS A 57 24.17 -17.18 27.51
CA LYS A 57 23.02 -16.65 26.74
C LYS A 57 23.42 -15.99 25.40
N ASP A 58 24.28 -16.66 24.64
CA ASP A 58 24.84 -16.21 23.35
C ASP A 58 25.78 -14.99 23.39
N ILE A 59 26.22 -14.58 24.58
CA ILE A 59 27.21 -13.51 24.79
C ILE A 59 28.56 -14.11 25.15
N LEU A 60 29.63 -13.55 24.58
CA LEU A 60 31.02 -13.86 24.88
C LEU A 60 31.80 -12.57 25.14
N ILE A 61 32.46 -12.48 26.28
CA ILE A 61 33.34 -11.38 26.66
C ILE A 61 34.73 -11.93 26.95
N LYS A 62 35.77 -11.32 26.40
CA LYS A 62 37.17 -11.59 26.73
C LYS A 62 37.85 -10.31 27.18
N ALA A 63 38.72 -10.39 28.18
CA ALA A 63 39.48 -9.26 28.70
C ALA A 63 40.73 -9.73 29.46
N ASP A 64 41.66 -8.83 29.75
CA ASP A 64 42.82 -9.11 30.61
C ASP A 64 42.40 -9.18 32.09
N ARG A 65 41.43 -8.34 32.48
CA ARG A 65 40.85 -8.29 33.82
C ARG A 65 39.34 -8.07 33.75
N LEU A 66 38.60 -8.75 34.63
CA LEU A 66 37.17 -8.53 34.85
C LEU A 66 36.91 -8.46 36.36
N GLU A 67 36.30 -7.39 36.81
CA GLU A 67 35.85 -7.25 38.19
C GLU A 67 34.42 -6.78 38.26
N GLY A 68 33.76 -7.05 39.39
CA GLY A 68 32.39 -6.62 39.55
C GLY A 68 31.87 -6.82 40.95
N ASN A 69 30.85 -6.05 41.27
CA ASN A 69 30.14 -6.13 42.53
C ASN A 69 28.69 -6.55 42.24
N ILE A 70 28.33 -7.76 42.64
CA ILE A 70 27.00 -8.33 42.36
C ILE A 70 25.89 -7.51 43.07
N ARG A 71 26.19 -6.98 44.28
CA ARG A 71 25.24 -6.18 45.06
C ARG A 71 24.96 -4.82 44.41
N GLU A 72 26.03 -4.17 43.94
CA GLU A 72 25.96 -2.87 43.23
C GLU A 72 25.54 -3.04 41.77
N ALA A 73 25.59 -4.26 41.23
CA ALA A 73 25.29 -4.60 39.85
C ALA A 73 26.19 -3.87 38.84
N LEU A 74 27.49 -3.76 39.19
CA LEU A 74 28.54 -3.13 38.41
C LEU A 74 29.54 -4.17 37.92
N PHE A 75 29.92 -4.09 36.65
CA PHE A 75 30.94 -4.91 36.02
C PHE A 75 31.94 -4.02 35.29
N ILE A 76 33.23 -4.26 35.50
CA ILE A 76 34.33 -3.53 34.85
C ILE A 76 35.22 -4.55 34.15
N ALA A 77 35.42 -4.39 32.84
CA ALA A 77 36.36 -5.17 32.05
C ALA A 77 37.46 -4.23 31.53
N GLU A 78 38.71 -4.59 31.76
CA GLU A 78 39.89 -3.78 31.41
C GLU A 78 40.88 -4.62 30.58
N GLY A 79 41.46 -4.00 29.56
CA GLY A 79 42.51 -4.57 28.73
C GLY A 79 41.99 -5.54 27.66
N ASN A 80 42.29 -5.22 26.39
CA ASN A 80 41.98 -6.04 25.21
C ASN A 80 40.55 -6.60 25.19
N VAL A 81 39.57 -5.77 25.55
CA VAL A 81 38.20 -6.24 25.73
C VAL A 81 37.59 -6.60 24.37
N TYR A 82 37.06 -7.80 24.25
CA TYR A 82 36.34 -8.29 23.09
C TYR A 82 34.97 -8.78 23.51
N PHE A 83 33.92 -8.25 22.89
CA PHE A 83 32.53 -8.64 23.12
C PHE A 83 31.93 -9.18 21.83
N LYS A 84 31.11 -10.23 21.95
CA LYS A 84 30.37 -10.81 20.83
C LYS A 84 28.97 -11.26 21.27
N ASP A 85 27.98 -10.96 20.44
CA ASP A 85 26.60 -11.43 20.57
C ASP A 85 26.09 -12.04 19.23
N LYS A 86 24.77 -12.27 19.12
CA LYS A 86 24.11 -12.79 17.91
C LYS A 86 24.07 -11.80 16.73
N GLU A 87 24.13 -10.49 17.01
CA GLU A 87 23.97 -9.40 16.04
C GLU A 87 25.32 -8.83 15.57
N GLY A 88 26.38 -8.91 16.37
CA GLY A 88 27.67 -8.29 16.10
C GLY A 88 28.78 -8.59 17.12
N GLU A 89 29.87 -7.85 16.97
CA GLU A 89 31.06 -7.92 17.82
C GLU A 89 31.68 -6.53 17.99
N PHE A 90 32.39 -6.32 19.10
CA PHE A 90 33.17 -5.11 19.30
C PHE A 90 34.44 -5.33 20.12
N TRP A 91 35.40 -4.43 19.93
CA TRP A 91 36.64 -4.35 20.70
C TRP A 91 36.69 -3.03 21.45
N ALA A 92 37.25 -3.02 22.65
CA ALA A 92 37.40 -1.85 23.50
C ALA A 92 38.63 -1.97 24.40
N GLU A 93 39.07 -0.86 24.97
CA GLU A 93 40.10 -0.87 26.01
C GLU A 93 39.49 -1.14 27.38
N ASP A 94 38.42 -0.42 27.71
CA ASP A 94 37.72 -0.52 28.99
C ASP A 94 36.21 -0.53 28.79
N ILE A 95 35.49 -1.30 29.60
CA ILE A 95 34.04 -1.32 29.70
C ILE A 95 33.64 -1.20 31.17
N GLU A 96 32.75 -0.27 31.47
CA GLU A 96 32.05 -0.17 32.75
C GLU A 96 30.55 -0.37 32.51
N TYR A 97 29.94 -1.37 33.14
CA TYR A 97 28.54 -1.75 32.91
C TYR A 97 27.74 -1.79 34.21
N PHE A 98 26.70 -0.97 34.27
CA PHE A 98 25.73 -0.89 35.35
C PHE A 98 24.46 -1.65 34.96
N TYR A 99 24.36 -2.91 35.39
CA TYR A 99 23.27 -3.81 35.01
C TYR A 99 21.88 -3.33 35.46
N LYS A 100 21.78 -2.73 36.66
CA LYS A 100 20.51 -2.17 37.17
C LYS A 100 20.00 -0.98 36.36
N GLU A 101 20.91 -0.17 35.83
CA GLU A 101 20.59 1.05 35.08
C GLU A 101 20.46 0.79 33.57
N GLU A 102 20.81 -0.41 33.11
CA GLU A 102 21.01 -0.74 31.70
C GLU A 102 21.88 0.31 31.01
N LYS A 103 23.05 0.59 31.59
CA LYS A 103 23.97 1.61 31.14
C LYS A 103 25.39 1.08 31.05
N ALA A 104 26.10 1.34 29.95
CA ALA A 104 27.51 1.02 29.79
C ALA A 104 28.31 2.26 29.36
N THR A 105 29.53 2.39 29.85
CA THR A 105 30.54 3.33 29.36
C THR A 105 31.69 2.52 28.78
N ILE A 106 32.09 2.78 27.54
CA ILE A 106 33.10 2.00 26.83
C ILE A 106 34.13 2.96 26.22
N LYS A 107 35.42 2.68 26.43
CA LYS A 107 36.52 3.48 25.89
C LYS A 107 37.19 2.82 24.69
N ASN A 108 37.58 3.66 23.71
CA ASN A 108 38.28 3.30 22.49
C ASN A 108 37.64 2.12 21.75
N VAL A 109 36.36 2.27 21.46
CA VAL A 109 35.53 1.21 20.89
C VAL A 109 35.74 1.08 19.37
N LYS A 110 35.75 -0.16 18.89
CA LYS A 110 35.64 -0.54 17.48
C LYS A 110 34.50 -1.56 17.35
N LEU A 111 33.38 -1.15 16.78
CA LEU A 111 32.15 -1.92 16.62
C LEU A 111 32.04 -2.50 15.20
N LYS A 112 31.45 -3.69 15.09
CA LYS A 112 31.08 -4.34 13.84
C LYS A 112 29.74 -5.06 14.00
N TYR A 113 28.69 -4.51 13.40
CA TYR A 113 27.32 -4.99 13.54
C TYR A 113 26.63 -5.16 12.18
N LYS A 114 25.63 -6.05 12.11
CA LYS A 114 24.80 -6.20 10.90
C LYS A 114 23.92 -4.97 10.68
N VAL A 115 23.65 -4.62 9.43
CA VAL A 115 22.62 -3.63 9.08
C VAL A 115 21.29 -4.37 8.90
N LEU A 116 20.22 -3.84 9.51
CA LEU A 116 18.88 -4.44 9.43
C LEU A 116 18.41 -4.55 7.97
N ASP A 117 17.77 -5.67 7.61
CA ASP A 117 17.29 -5.96 6.24
C ASP A 117 18.36 -5.92 5.14
N SER A 118 19.64 -6.05 5.51
CA SER A 118 20.78 -6.05 4.59
C SER A 118 21.75 -7.20 4.92
N GLN A 119 22.48 -7.67 3.91
CA GLN A 119 23.60 -8.62 4.11
C GLN A 119 24.89 -7.89 4.51
N GLU A 120 24.88 -6.56 4.51
CA GLU A 120 26.05 -5.71 4.80
C GLU A 120 26.25 -5.50 6.30
N LYS A 121 27.48 -5.08 6.67
CA LYS A 121 27.86 -4.75 8.05
C LYS A 121 28.22 -3.27 8.16
N MET A 122 27.95 -2.69 9.32
CA MET A 122 28.44 -1.38 9.70
C MET A 122 29.64 -1.48 10.65
N TYR A 123 30.57 -0.56 10.47
CA TYR A 123 31.80 -0.46 11.23
C TYR A 123 31.87 0.94 11.84
N ILE A 124 32.01 1.01 13.16
CA ILE A 124 32.03 2.26 13.90
C ILE A 124 33.24 2.25 14.83
N LYS A 125 34.00 3.34 14.88
CA LYS A 125 35.13 3.49 15.80
C LYS A 125 35.00 4.81 16.55
N GLY A 126 35.40 4.91 17.81
CA GLY A 126 35.46 6.20 18.51
C GLY A 126 36.00 6.10 19.93
N GLU A 127 36.17 7.24 20.59
CA GLU A 127 36.90 7.34 21.87
C GLU A 127 36.01 6.99 23.08
N ASP A 128 34.84 7.61 23.21
CA ASP A 128 33.95 7.41 24.36
C ASP A 128 32.55 7.00 23.89
N LEU A 129 32.11 5.80 24.24
CA LEU A 129 30.77 5.29 23.97
C LEU A 129 29.97 5.21 25.26
N ILE A 130 28.75 5.74 25.22
CA ILE A 130 27.74 5.57 26.26
C ILE A 130 26.59 4.77 25.64
N TRP A 131 26.34 3.58 26.19
CA TRP A 131 25.18 2.76 25.88
C TRP A 131 24.15 2.93 27.00
N LYS A 132 22.89 3.17 26.66
CA LYS A 132 21.80 3.27 27.66
C LYS A 132 20.49 2.78 27.08
N LYS A 133 19.92 1.71 27.67
CA LYS A 133 18.63 1.13 27.24
C LYS A 133 18.51 0.86 25.73
N GLY A 134 19.61 0.47 25.09
CA GLY A 134 19.68 0.20 23.64
C GLY A 134 20.19 1.37 22.79
N ASP A 135 20.13 2.61 23.26
CA ASP A 135 20.65 3.77 22.54
C ASP A 135 22.17 3.88 22.73
N ILE A 136 22.88 4.25 21.67
CA ILE A 136 24.34 4.42 21.68
C ILE A 136 24.68 5.87 21.36
N SER A 137 25.53 6.49 22.18
CA SER A 137 26.15 7.79 21.91
C SER A 137 27.67 7.65 21.93
N LEU A 138 28.33 8.01 20.83
CA LEU A 138 29.77 7.84 20.63
C LEU A 138 30.44 9.18 20.31
N LYS A 139 31.48 9.57 21.04
CA LYS A 139 32.28 10.78 20.76
C LYS A 139 33.44 10.49 19.84
N LYS A 140 33.77 11.49 19.00
CA LYS A 140 34.85 11.46 17.98
C LYS A 140 34.80 10.16 17.17
N GLY A 141 33.63 9.92 16.59
CA GLY A 141 33.33 8.68 15.91
C GLY A 141 33.73 8.71 14.42
N ALA A 142 34.14 7.55 13.90
CA ALA A 142 34.27 7.28 12.48
C ALA A 142 33.31 6.14 12.09
N PHE A 143 32.55 6.31 11.02
CA PHE A 143 31.57 5.32 10.53
C PHE A 143 31.84 4.93 9.08
N THR A 144 31.71 3.64 8.76
CA THR A 144 31.74 3.13 7.38
C THR A 144 30.95 1.83 7.27
N THR A 145 30.44 1.50 6.08
CA THR A 145 29.94 0.16 5.76
C THR A 145 30.92 -0.62 4.88
N CYS A 146 32.15 -0.14 4.76
CA CYS A 146 33.22 -0.82 4.06
C CYS A 146 33.94 -1.81 4.97
N SER A 147 34.07 -3.05 4.50
CA SER A 147 34.71 -4.14 5.25
C SER A 147 36.25 -4.15 5.18
N TYR A 148 36.85 -3.30 4.34
CA TYR A 148 38.30 -3.22 4.18
C TYR A 148 38.96 -2.45 5.32
N GLU A 149 40.19 -2.85 5.67
CA GLU A 149 41.00 -2.19 6.70
C GLU A 149 41.20 -0.70 6.40
N ASN A 150 41.47 -0.40 5.12
CA ASN A 150 41.51 0.96 4.58
C ASN A 150 40.24 1.20 3.74
N PRO A 151 39.15 1.71 4.36
CA PRO A 151 37.85 1.76 3.72
C PRO A 151 37.82 2.71 2.51
N HIS A 152 36.96 2.42 1.53
CA HIS A 152 36.79 3.32 0.38
C HIS A 152 36.21 4.68 0.78
N TYR A 153 35.45 4.73 1.87
CA TYR A 153 34.91 5.96 2.43
C TYR A 153 34.72 5.82 3.95
N PHE A 154 34.71 6.93 4.67
CA PHE A 154 34.23 6.98 6.05
C PHE A 154 33.64 8.35 6.38
N LEU A 155 32.73 8.38 7.34
CA LEU A 155 32.18 9.58 7.94
C LEU A 155 32.95 9.84 9.23
N SER A 156 33.67 10.96 9.32
CA SER A 156 34.24 11.44 10.59
C SER A 156 33.24 12.36 11.26
N SER A 157 32.94 12.16 12.53
CA SER A 157 31.92 12.90 13.26
C SER A 157 32.39 13.23 14.67
N SER A 158 32.06 14.42 15.19
CA SER A 158 32.34 14.73 16.60
C SER A 158 31.48 13.90 17.56
N GLN A 159 30.28 13.50 17.12
CA GLN A 159 29.37 12.65 17.88
C GLN A 159 28.51 11.80 16.92
N ILE A 160 28.31 10.53 17.25
CA ILE A 160 27.44 9.59 16.53
C ILE A 160 26.41 9.07 17.53
N GLU A 161 25.13 9.18 17.20
CA GLU A 161 24.04 8.60 17.96
C GLU A 161 23.36 7.53 17.12
N TYR A 162 23.30 6.31 17.65
CA TYR A 162 22.68 5.18 16.96
C TYR A 162 21.42 4.77 17.72
N TYR A 163 20.29 4.83 17.00
CA TYR A 163 18.98 4.41 17.46
C TYR A 163 18.59 3.13 16.70
N PRO A 164 18.68 1.96 17.33
CA PRO A 164 18.42 0.68 16.69
C PRO A 164 17.06 0.66 15.96
N ASN A 165 17.03 0.13 14.73
CA ASN A 165 15.83 0.02 13.88
C ASN A 165 15.17 1.35 13.45
N ASP A 166 15.75 2.50 13.80
CA ASP A 166 15.24 3.82 13.44
C ASP A 166 16.23 4.58 12.54
N ARG A 167 17.37 5.01 13.09
CA ARG A 167 18.31 5.92 12.40
C ARG A 167 19.69 5.98 13.04
N ILE A 168 20.63 6.53 12.29
CA ILE A 168 21.94 6.98 12.78
C ILE A 168 22.05 8.49 12.60
N VAL A 169 22.36 9.20 13.68
CA VAL A 169 22.56 10.65 13.70
C VAL A 169 24.04 10.95 13.86
N PHE A 170 24.54 11.90 13.08
CA PHE A 170 25.93 12.32 13.11
C PHE A 170 26.01 13.85 13.27
N ILE A 171 26.88 14.33 14.16
CA ILE A 171 27.06 15.75 14.47
C ILE A 171 28.49 16.19 14.07
N ASN A 172 28.56 17.24 13.24
CA ASN A 172 29.77 17.77 12.61
C ASN A 172 30.50 16.71 11.77
N VAL A 173 29.85 16.30 10.69
CA VAL A 173 30.31 15.24 9.78
C VAL A 173 31.24 15.79 8.72
N ILE A 174 32.33 15.09 8.49
CA ILE A 174 33.14 15.21 7.27
C ILE A 174 33.11 13.86 6.55
N PHE A 175 32.63 13.86 5.30
CA PHE A 175 32.69 12.68 4.44
C PHE A 175 34.08 12.60 3.80
N PHE A 176 34.81 11.53 4.07
CA PHE A 176 36.09 11.25 3.43
C PHE A 176 35.93 10.15 2.38
N LEU A 177 36.44 10.40 1.18
CA LEU A 177 36.54 9.40 0.12
C LEU A 177 38.02 9.08 -0.13
N ARG A 178 38.34 7.80 -0.24
CA ARG A 178 39.69 7.35 -0.57
C ARG A 178 39.91 7.48 -2.08
N PHE A 179 40.90 8.27 -2.48
CA PHE A 179 41.36 8.31 -3.86
C PHE A 179 42.34 7.14 -4.11
N PRO A 180 42.25 6.42 -5.24
CA PRO A 180 43.07 5.22 -5.46
C PRO A 180 44.54 5.55 -5.78
N TYR A 181 44.83 6.66 -6.47
CA TYR A 181 46.21 7.00 -6.86
C TYR A 181 46.44 8.51 -7.01
N PRO A 182 47.31 9.15 -6.18
CA PRO A 182 47.96 8.60 -4.99
C PRO A 182 46.94 8.25 -3.90
N ALA A 183 47.29 7.31 -3.01
CA ALA A 183 46.38 6.85 -1.96
C ALA A 183 46.28 7.88 -0.82
N PHE A 184 45.26 8.74 -0.87
CA PHE A 184 44.92 9.67 0.20
C PHE A 184 43.40 9.80 0.37
N TYR A 185 42.96 10.35 1.50
CA TYR A 185 41.55 10.64 1.75
C TYR A 185 41.25 12.11 1.42
N LEU A 186 40.27 12.32 0.57
CA LEU A 186 39.77 13.65 0.22
C LEU A 186 38.50 13.95 1.03
N PRO A 187 38.44 15.07 1.77
CA PRO A 187 37.20 15.52 2.40
C PRO A 187 36.27 16.05 1.30
N ILE A 188 35.16 15.35 1.04
CA ILE A 188 34.22 15.69 -0.04
C ILE A 188 33.24 16.79 0.40
N PHE A 189 32.68 16.67 1.61
CA PHE A 189 31.76 17.66 2.15
C PHE A 189 31.75 17.65 3.69
N TYR A 190 31.41 18.80 4.25
CA TYR A 190 31.12 18.99 5.66
C TYR A 190 29.62 19.22 5.86
N VAL A 191 29.03 18.57 6.86
CA VAL A 191 27.63 18.74 7.24
C VAL A 191 27.54 18.81 8.78
N PRO A 192 26.97 19.89 9.36
CA PRO A 192 26.90 20.03 10.82
C PRO A 192 25.98 18.99 11.48
N TYR A 193 24.98 18.48 10.75
CA TYR A 193 24.03 17.49 11.24
C TYR A 193 23.55 16.60 10.10
N TYR A 194 23.78 15.28 10.19
CA TYR A 194 23.47 14.31 9.13
C TYR A 194 22.75 13.08 9.70
N VAL A 195 21.74 12.60 8.99
CA VAL A 195 20.93 11.46 9.44
C VAL A 195 20.81 10.41 8.35
N ILE A 196 21.17 9.17 8.71
CA ILE A 196 20.93 7.99 7.88
C ILE A 196 19.71 7.26 8.45
N PRO A 197 18.53 7.34 7.81
CA PRO A 197 17.39 6.51 8.20
C PRO A 197 17.71 5.05 7.90
N LEU A 198 17.39 4.15 8.83
CA LEU A 198 17.50 2.70 8.63
C LEU A 198 16.25 2.15 7.92
N THR A 199 15.19 2.95 7.83
CA THR A 199 13.94 2.66 7.12
C THR A 199 13.93 3.30 5.72
N LYS A 200 13.20 2.71 4.76
CA LYS A 200 13.20 3.08 3.32
C LYS A 200 12.78 4.54 3.05
N GLU A 201 13.69 5.51 3.10
CA GLU A 201 13.50 6.92 2.69
C GLU A 201 14.82 7.50 2.12
N PRO A 202 14.80 8.58 1.31
CA PRO A 202 15.56 8.66 0.06
C PRO A 202 17.07 8.56 0.21
N SER A 203 17.72 8.08 -0.86
CA SER A 203 19.18 8.05 -0.95
C SER A 203 19.76 9.43 -0.63
N PRO A 204 20.66 9.59 0.35
CA PRO A 204 21.21 10.90 0.72
C PRO A 204 22.35 11.34 -0.23
N PHE A 205 22.40 10.78 -1.44
CA PHE A 205 23.47 11.03 -2.41
C PHE A 205 22.98 11.88 -3.59
N PRO A 206 23.84 12.74 -4.16
CA PRO A 206 23.51 13.51 -5.33
C PRO A 206 23.18 12.62 -6.53
N GLN A 207 22.31 13.13 -7.38
CA GLN A 207 22.03 12.58 -8.69
C GLN A 207 22.33 13.61 -9.75
N ILE A 208 22.98 13.17 -10.82
CA ILE A 208 23.33 14.02 -11.94
C ILE A 208 22.73 13.42 -13.19
N GLY A 209 22.25 14.26 -14.09
CA GLY A 209 21.81 13.79 -15.38
C GLY A 209 21.63 14.91 -16.37
N TYR A 210 21.16 14.51 -17.53
CA TYR A 210 20.72 15.40 -18.59
C TYR A 210 19.37 14.91 -19.07
N ASP A 211 18.42 15.81 -19.30
CA ASP A 211 17.27 15.50 -20.15
C ASP A 211 16.79 16.72 -20.95
N SER A 212 15.91 16.49 -21.92
CA SER A 212 15.47 17.54 -22.82
C SER A 212 14.66 18.65 -22.13
N THR A 213 14.00 18.38 -21.00
CA THR A 213 13.20 19.39 -20.28
C THR A 213 14.02 20.14 -19.24
N LEU A 214 14.88 19.43 -18.50
CA LEU A 214 15.75 20.01 -17.45
C LEU A 214 17.11 20.49 -17.98
N GLY A 215 17.54 20.06 -19.17
CA GLY A 215 18.94 20.18 -19.57
C GLY A 215 19.85 19.40 -18.62
N LEU A 216 21.10 19.85 -18.43
CA LEU A 216 21.94 19.31 -17.36
C LEU A 216 21.34 19.65 -16.00
N TYR A 217 21.24 18.67 -15.11
CA TYR A 217 20.73 18.88 -13.77
C TYR A 217 21.54 18.15 -12.69
N LEU A 218 21.54 18.72 -11.50
CA LEU A 218 22.04 18.15 -10.26
C LEU A 218 20.90 18.18 -9.24
N THR A 219 20.62 17.04 -8.62
CA THR A 219 19.71 16.92 -7.49
C THR A 219 20.48 16.49 -6.26
N TYR A 220 20.35 17.21 -5.15
CA TYR A 220 21.00 16.93 -3.89
C TYR A 220 19.95 16.82 -2.77
N PRO A 221 19.64 15.60 -2.29
CA PRO A 221 18.77 15.39 -1.14
C PRO A 221 19.58 15.53 0.16
N PHE A 222 19.19 16.47 1.01
CA PHE A 222 19.73 16.69 2.34
C PHE A 222 18.76 16.13 3.39
N THR A 223 19.18 15.08 4.10
CA THR A 223 18.41 14.48 5.18
C THR A 223 18.75 15.15 6.51
N TYR A 224 17.73 15.47 7.29
CA TYR A 224 17.87 16.07 8.62
C TYR A 224 16.85 15.45 9.58
N ASN A 225 16.91 15.79 10.86
CA ASN A 225 15.93 15.38 11.87
C ASN A 225 15.39 16.63 12.56
N LEU A 226 14.08 16.74 12.59
CA LEU A 226 13.35 17.78 13.29
C LEU A 226 12.24 17.11 14.10
N TRP A 227 12.13 17.47 15.38
CA TRP A 227 11.19 16.87 16.33
C TRP A 227 11.32 15.34 16.51
N GLY A 228 12.53 14.79 16.31
CA GLY A 228 12.77 13.36 16.44
C GLY A 228 12.28 12.54 15.25
N VAL A 229 11.95 13.18 14.12
CA VAL A 229 11.48 12.54 12.89
C VAL A 229 12.35 12.99 11.70
N PRO A 230 12.77 12.07 10.81
CA PRO A 230 13.56 12.45 9.64
C PRO A 230 12.75 13.33 8.67
N GLY A 231 13.42 14.33 8.12
CA GLY A 231 12.95 15.19 7.04
C GLY A 231 13.95 15.22 5.90
N VAL A 232 13.49 15.62 4.71
CA VAL A 232 14.30 15.67 3.50
C VAL A 232 14.12 17.02 2.83
N LEU A 233 15.23 17.73 2.62
CA LEU A 233 15.30 18.94 1.82
C LEU A 233 16.07 18.64 0.54
N THR A 234 15.40 18.66 -0.60
CA THR A 234 15.99 18.37 -1.91
C THR A 234 16.22 19.67 -2.67
N PHE A 235 17.47 19.88 -3.07
CA PHE A 235 17.88 20.96 -3.97
C PHE A 235 18.00 20.38 -5.37
N LEU A 236 17.39 21.02 -6.37
CA LEU A 236 17.58 20.69 -7.77
C LEU A 236 18.02 21.96 -8.50
N ILE A 237 19.12 21.86 -9.23
CA ILE A 237 19.56 22.91 -10.15
C ILE A 237 19.54 22.28 -11.54
N SER A 238 18.88 22.97 -12.46
CA SER A 238 18.65 22.53 -13.84
C SER A 238 19.01 23.66 -14.79
N GLN A 239 19.70 23.31 -15.88
CA GLN A 239 20.14 24.25 -16.91
C GLN A 239 18.96 24.98 -17.57
N ASN A 240 17.87 24.25 -17.87
CA ASN A 240 16.74 24.78 -18.62
C ASN A 240 15.55 25.16 -17.73
N GLN A 241 15.26 24.40 -16.68
CA GLN A 241 14.06 24.64 -15.85
C GLN A 241 14.33 25.72 -14.81
N GLY A 242 15.52 25.74 -14.19
CA GLY A 242 15.84 26.62 -13.09
C GLY A 242 16.23 25.89 -11.82
N PHE A 243 16.01 26.53 -10.68
CA PHE A 243 16.33 25.93 -9.39
C PHE A 243 15.06 25.64 -8.59
N LYS A 244 15.05 24.48 -7.94
CA LYS A 244 13.92 23.99 -7.17
C LYS A 244 14.37 23.56 -5.78
N PHE A 245 13.60 23.95 -4.79
CA PHE A 245 13.71 23.50 -3.41
C PHE A 245 12.48 22.67 -3.08
N SER A 246 12.68 21.50 -2.47
CA SER A 246 11.60 20.61 -2.05
C SER A 246 11.83 20.12 -0.64
N LEU A 247 10.92 20.47 0.27
CA LEU A 247 10.91 20.05 1.66
C LEU A 247 9.85 18.97 1.85
N SER A 248 10.20 17.89 2.54
CA SER A 248 9.26 16.89 3.04
C SER A 248 9.59 16.65 4.52
N GLN A 249 8.74 17.14 5.42
CA GLN A 249 8.89 17.03 6.87
C GLN A 249 7.71 16.30 7.49
N LYS A 250 7.97 15.12 8.04
CA LYS A 250 7.00 14.42 8.89
C LYS A 250 7.00 15.01 10.29
N TYR A 251 5.86 15.01 10.96
CA TYR A 251 5.78 15.39 12.37
C TYR A 251 4.94 14.39 13.15
N SER A 252 5.34 14.15 14.40
CA SER A 252 4.66 13.20 15.30
C SER A 252 4.78 13.71 16.73
N PHE A 253 3.71 14.31 17.22
CA PHE A 253 3.50 14.75 18.60
C PHE A 253 2.47 13.85 19.28
N PRO A 254 2.31 13.92 20.63
CA PRO A 254 1.23 13.22 21.31
C PRO A 254 -0.11 13.53 20.67
N ASN A 255 -0.84 12.49 20.24
CA ASN A 255 -2.13 12.58 19.56
C ASN A 255 -2.13 13.26 18.19
N LEU A 256 -1.03 13.80 17.66
CA LEU A 256 -0.99 14.53 16.38
C LEU A 256 0.15 14.01 15.50
N SER A 257 -0.15 13.55 14.28
CA SER A 257 0.86 13.13 13.31
C SER A 257 0.53 13.65 11.92
N GLY A 258 1.52 13.82 11.06
CA GLY A 258 1.28 14.28 9.69
C GLY A 258 2.53 14.55 8.88
N ASN A 259 2.35 15.24 7.76
CA ASN A 259 3.43 15.61 6.85
C ASN A 259 3.25 17.03 6.31
N ILE A 260 4.37 17.73 6.15
CA ILE A 260 4.47 19.04 5.50
C ILE A 260 5.34 18.87 4.27
N ASP A 261 4.76 19.12 3.10
CA ASP A 261 5.50 19.20 1.84
C ASP A 261 5.49 20.64 1.33
N ALA A 262 6.65 21.14 0.95
CA ALA A 262 6.78 22.43 0.30
C ALA A 262 7.66 22.29 -0.95
N HIS A 263 7.22 22.85 -2.06
CA HIS A 263 7.98 22.91 -3.30
C HIS A 263 7.99 24.35 -3.78
N TYR A 264 9.18 24.86 -4.02
CA TYR A 264 9.40 26.14 -4.66
C TYR A 264 10.28 25.91 -5.88
N LEU A 265 9.87 26.44 -7.03
CA LEU A 265 10.62 26.38 -8.28
C LEU A 265 10.69 27.79 -8.85
N TYR A 266 11.89 28.31 -9.07
CA TYR A 266 12.05 29.48 -9.92
C TYR A 266 12.30 29.01 -11.35
N ASN A 267 11.36 29.30 -12.25
CA ASN A 267 11.37 28.81 -13.62
C ASN A 267 12.10 29.79 -14.55
N TYR A 268 13.25 29.40 -15.10
CA TYR A 268 14.05 30.27 -15.98
C TYR A 268 13.33 30.62 -17.29
N ASN A 269 12.55 29.69 -17.85
CA ASN A 269 11.87 29.91 -19.13
C ASN A 269 10.69 30.87 -19.01
N LEU A 270 9.96 30.76 -17.90
CA LEU A 270 8.78 31.61 -17.64
C LEU A 270 9.15 32.90 -16.90
N ASN A 271 10.37 32.96 -16.34
CA ASN A 271 10.81 34.03 -15.44
C ASN A 271 9.82 34.28 -14.29
N THR A 272 9.32 33.19 -13.70
CA THR A 272 8.35 33.25 -12.58
C THR A 272 8.60 32.16 -11.55
N ASP A 273 8.20 32.44 -10.33
CA ASP A 273 8.16 31.48 -9.22
C ASP A 273 6.93 30.57 -9.30
N GLU A 274 7.08 29.29 -8.96
CA GLU A 274 5.98 28.36 -8.72
C GLU A 274 6.07 27.88 -7.27
N LEU A 275 4.95 27.87 -6.56
CA LEU A 275 4.89 27.46 -5.17
C LEU A 275 3.81 26.39 -5.00
N ARG A 276 4.15 25.31 -4.31
CA ARG A 276 3.20 24.30 -3.83
C ARG A 276 3.46 24.02 -2.36
N LEU A 277 2.43 24.13 -1.54
CA LEU A 277 2.45 23.79 -0.13
C LEU A 277 1.38 22.73 0.13
N SER A 278 1.71 21.70 0.90
CA SER A 278 0.79 20.65 1.29
C SER A 278 1.01 20.33 2.76
N ILE A 279 -0.04 20.41 3.55
CA ILE A 279 -0.02 20.05 4.97
C ILE A 279 -1.11 19.02 5.20
N THR A 280 -0.69 17.85 5.67
CA THR A 280 -1.59 16.78 6.07
C THR A 280 -1.39 16.51 7.54
N GLY A 281 -2.46 16.15 8.23
CA GLY A 281 -2.38 15.77 9.64
C GLY A 281 -3.56 14.95 10.11
N LYS A 282 -3.30 14.20 11.17
CA LYS A 282 -4.23 13.31 11.85
C LYS A 282 -4.06 13.50 13.35
N TYR A 283 -5.11 14.01 13.98
CA TYR A 283 -5.22 14.14 15.42
C TYR A 283 -6.16 13.06 15.97
N VAL A 284 -5.73 12.29 16.98
CA VAL A 284 -6.47 11.14 17.52
C VAL A 284 -6.52 11.18 19.05
N LEU A 285 -7.73 11.11 19.59
CA LEU A 285 -8.06 10.82 20.98
C LEU A 285 -8.90 9.52 21.02
N SER A 286 -9.23 9.04 22.22
CA SER A 286 -10.00 7.79 22.40
C SER A 286 -11.36 7.78 21.68
N SER A 287 -12.06 8.92 21.65
CA SER A 287 -13.39 9.08 21.06
C SER A 287 -13.43 10.02 19.86
N LEU A 288 -12.29 10.61 19.45
CA LEU A 288 -12.23 11.66 18.44
C LEU A 288 -11.06 11.41 17.48
N SER A 289 -11.31 11.48 16.18
CA SER A 289 -10.27 11.50 15.15
C SER A 289 -10.53 12.67 14.21
N LEU A 290 -9.55 13.54 14.02
CA LEU A 290 -9.59 14.66 13.09
C LEU A 290 -8.49 14.46 12.05
N ASN A 291 -8.87 14.27 10.79
CA ASN A 291 -7.94 14.32 9.67
C ASN A 291 -8.09 15.66 8.98
N PHE A 292 -6.98 16.31 8.63
CA PHE A 292 -6.99 17.51 7.82
C PHE A 292 -5.96 17.42 6.71
N ASN A 293 -6.28 18.06 5.60
CA ASN A 293 -5.40 18.20 4.44
C ASN A 293 -5.62 19.59 3.87
N SER A 294 -4.54 20.29 3.58
CA SER A 294 -4.52 21.60 2.96
C SER A 294 -3.46 21.61 1.88
N ILE A 295 -3.87 21.87 0.64
CA ILE A 295 -2.99 21.96 -0.51
C ILE A 295 -3.18 23.32 -1.14
N TYR A 296 -2.08 24.05 -1.27
CA TYR A 296 -2.01 25.30 -2.00
C TYR A 296 -1.04 25.14 -3.16
N PHE A 297 -1.41 25.60 -4.35
CA PHE A 297 -0.46 25.79 -5.43
C PHE A 297 -0.72 27.11 -6.15
N SER A 298 0.36 27.72 -6.62
CA SER A 298 0.37 28.99 -7.34
C SER A 298 1.27 28.90 -8.57
N TYR A 299 0.72 29.31 -9.71
CA TYR A 299 1.39 29.44 -11.01
C TYR A 299 1.21 30.87 -11.52
N PRO A 300 1.97 31.84 -10.99
CA PRO A 300 1.87 33.27 -11.30
C PRO A 300 1.86 33.58 -12.80
N TYR A 301 2.64 32.88 -13.62
CA TYR A 301 2.69 33.09 -15.09
C TYR A 301 1.31 32.94 -15.78
N SER A 302 0.40 32.14 -15.20
CA SER A 302 -0.93 31.89 -15.75
C SER A 302 -2.04 32.55 -14.92
N GLY A 303 -1.68 33.29 -13.86
CA GLY A 303 -2.65 33.81 -12.88
C GLY A 303 -3.42 32.73 -12.12
N ASN A 304 -3.01 31.46 -12.24
CA ASN A 304 -3.70 30.34 -11.63
C ASN A 304 -3.20 30.11 -10.20
N TYR A 305 -4.14 29.95 -9.28
CA TYR A 305 -3.89 29.40 -7.97
C TYR A 305 -4.98 28.38 -7.64
N SER A 306 -4.71 27.49 -6.70
CA SER A 306 -5.77 26.69 -6.08
C SER A 306 -5.45 26.46 -4.62
N LEU A 307 -6.47 26.63 -3.80
CA LEU A 307 -6.47 26.25 -2.40
C LEU A 307 -7.51 25.14 -2.24
N GLN A 308 -7.07 23.97 -1.79
CA GLN A 308 -7.89 22.79 -1.55
C GLN A 308 -7.73 22.38 -0.09
N ASN A 309 -8.80 22.49 0.67
CA ASN A 309 -8.84 22.10 2.07
C ASN A 309 -9.87 21.01 2.27
N SER A 310 -9.53 20.00 3.06
CA SER A 310 -10.47 19.00 3.54
C SER A 310 -10.23 18.71 5.02
N VAL A 311 -11.30 18.64 5.78
CA VAL A 311 -11.27 18.30 7.21
C VAL A 311 -12.29 17.21 7.45
N ASN A 312 -11.88 16.09 8.03
CA ASN A 312 -12.75 14.98 8.39
C ASN A 312 -12.66 14.71 9.90
N LEU A 313 -13.72 15.05 10.62
CA LEU A 313 -13.86 14.83 12.05
C LEU A 313 -14.76 13.62 12.29
N THR A 314 -14.22 12.56 12.90
CA THR A 314 -14.97 11.41 13.37
C THR A 314 -15.04 11.46 14.90
N TYR A 315 -16.25 11.50 15.45
CA TYR A 315 -16.50 11.36 16.88
C TYR A 315 -17.24 10.04 17.12
N THR A 316 -16.81 9.25 18.11
CA THR A 316 -17.43 7.97 18.48
C THR A 316 -17.53 7.88 20.00
N SER A 317 -18.76 7.74 20.50
CA SER A 317 -19.04 7.65 21.94
C SER A 317 -20.25 6.74 22.18
N GLY A 318 -20.02 5.58 22.82
CA GLY A 318 -21.08 4.61 23.07
C GLY A 318 -21.76 4.14 21.78
N ILE A 319 -23.06 4.38 21.68
CA ILE A 319 -23.87 4.06 20.49
C ILE A 319 -23.72 5.08 19.36
N LEU A 320 -23.17 6.27 19.64
CA LEU A 320 -23.10 7.38 18.68
C LEU A 320 -21.79 7.37 17.91
N ARG A 321 -21.90 7.48 16.59
CA ARG A 321 -20.79 7.75 15.68
C ARG A 321 -21.18 8.88 14.72
N THR A 322 -20.46 9.98 14.76
CA THR A 322 -20.66 11.13 13.85
C THR A 322 -19.40 11.36 13.02
N ASN A 323 -19.55 11.55 11.72
CA ASN A 323 -18.48 11.92 10.80
C ASN A 323 -18.84 13.20 10.05
N ILE A 324 -18.06 14.26 10.26
CA ILE A 324 -18.21 15.57 9.62
C ILE A 324 -17.07 15.74 8.63
N LEU A 325 -17.38 15.78 7.34
CA LEU A 325 -16.45 16.07 6.26
C LEU A 325 -16.70 17.47 5.71
N GLY A 326 -15.79 18.40 5.96
CA GLY A 326 -15.73 19.71 5.34
C GLY A 326 -14.75 19.73 4.17
N THR A 327 -15.12 20.38 3.08
CA THR A 327 -14.29 20.58 1.89
C THR A 327 -14.40 22.02 1.42
N TRP A 328 -13.28 22.59 1.00
CA TRP A 328 -13.23 23.94 0.45
C TRP A 328 -12.18 24.02 -0.65
N ASN A 329 -12.64 24.27 -1.87
CA ASN A 329 -11.81 24.42 -3.06
C ASN A 329 -12.03 25.82 -3.64
N ASN A 330 -10.96 26.61 -3.70
CA ASN A 330 -10.97 27.96 -4.25
C ASN A 330 -9.92 28.05 -5.36
N ASN A 331 -10.30 28.65 -6.48
CA ASN A 331 -9.42 29.00 -7.59
C ASN A 331 -9.98 30.28 -8.30
N PRO A 332 -9.29 30.82 -9.32
CA PRO A 332 -9.76 32.03 -10.01
C PRO A 332 -11.15 31.93 -10.67
N ASN A 333 -11.64 30.72 -10.93
CA ASN A 333 -12.87 30.48 -11.68
C ASN A 333 -14.07 30.21 -10.75
N PHE A 334 -13.84 29.60 -9.58
CA PHE A 334 -14.90 29.24 -8.65
C PHE A 334 -14.43 29.12 -7.18
N ASP A 335 -15.39 29.33 -6.28
CA ASP A 335 -15.33 28.99 -4.86
C ASP A 335 -16.37 27.90 -4.56
N ASN A 336 -15.91 26.71 -4.19
CA ASN A 336 -16.73 25.54 -3.88
C ASN A 336 -16.53 25.11 -2.43
N LYS A 337 -17.62 25.11 -1.65
CA LYS A 337 -17.63 24.72 -0.24
C LYS A 337 -18.64 23.59 -0.04
N GLY A 338 -18.25 22.54 0.65
CA GLY A 338 -19.11 21.40 0.94
C GLY A 338 -18.95 20.91 2.37
N VAL A 339 -20.06 20.60 3.02
CA VAL A 339 -20.09 19.96 4.34
C VAL A 339 -21.00 18.75 4.28
N ASN A 340 -20.50 17.61 4.76
CA ASN A 340 -21.25 16.37 4.82
C ASN A 340 -21.18 15.80 6.25
N ILE A 341 -22.33 15.68 6.90
CA ILE A 341 -22.48 15.16 8.25
C ILE A 341 -23.18 13.80 8.16
N ASN A 342 -22.48 12.75 8.55
CA ASN A 342 -23.03 11.41 8.70
C ASN A 342 -23.13 11.09 10.19
N THR A 343 -24.32 10.78 10.68
CA THR A 343 -24.51 10.30 12.05
C THR A 343 -25.05 8.87 12.01
N THR A 344 -24.52 8.02 12.87
CA THR A 344 -24.98 6.64 13.09
C THR A 344 -25.18 6.43 14.58
N LEU A 345 -26.34 5.90 14.93
CA LEU A 345 -26.69 5.44 16.28
C LEU A 345 -26.87 3.92 16.21
N ASP A 346 -25.89 3.18 16.73
CA ASP A 346 -25.87 1.72 16.78
C ASP A 346 -26.50 1.24 18.10
N PHE A 347 -27.81 1.01 18.13
CA PHE A 347 -28.52 0.57 19.35
C PHE A 347 -28.13 -0.85 19.76
N ASN A 348 -27.95 -1.74 18.78
CA ASN A 348 -27.44 -3.11 18.97
C ASN A 348 -26.86 -3.64 17.64
N LYS A 349 -26.51 -4.93 17.57
CA LYS A 349 -25.91 -5.54 16.37
C LYS A 349 -26.80 -5.47 15.12
N ASN A 350 -28.11 -5.38 15.31
CA ASN A 350 -29.10 -5.50 14.24
C ASN A 350 -29.82 -4.17 13.96
N LEU A 351 -29.97 -3.27 14.94
CA LEU A 351 -30.74 -2.03 14.83
C LEU A 351 -29.84 -0.79 14.79
N LYS A 352 -29.97 0.00 13.72
CA LYS A 352 -29.18 1.20 13.47
C LYS A 352 -30.06 2.35 12.98
N LEU A 353 -29.79 3.56 13.46
CA LEU A 353 -30.35 4.79 12.90
C LEU A 353 -29.22 5.59 12.26
N GLN A 354 -29.36 5.88 10.97
CA GLN A 354 -28.41 6.63 10.17
C GLN A 354 -29.04 7.93 9.69
N SER A 355 -28.27 9.02 9.70
CA SER A 355 -28.66 10.25 9.04
C SER A 355 -27.51 10.84 8.25
N ASN A 356 -27.84 11.46 7.13
CA ASN A 356 -26.92 12.20 6.28
C ASN A 356 -27.45 13.61 6.08
N ILE A 357 -26.63 14.63 6.31
CA ILE A 357 -26.93 16.02 5.95
C ILE A 357 -25.79 16.51 5.07
N ARG A 358 -26.13 17.01 3.88
CA ARG A 358 -25.18 17.53 2.91
C ARG A 358 -25.55 18.96 2.57
N TYR A 359 -24.56 19.83 2.72
CA TYR A 359 -24.57 21.19 2.23
C TYR A 359 -23.49 21.36 1.17
N SER A 360 -23.82 22.00 0.05
CA SER A 360 -22.84 22.43 -0.93
C SER A 360 -23.18 23.81 -1.48
N LYS A 361 -22.13 24.59 -1.75
CA LYS A 361 -22.21 25.94 -2.30
C LYS A 361 -21.14 26.10 -3.35
N LEU A 362 -21.56 26.46 -4.55
CA LEU A 362 -20.69 26.76 -5.68
C LEU A 362 -20.95 28.20 -6.15
N SER A 363 -19.90 29.02 -6.13
CA SER A 363 -19.94 30.40 -6.60
C SER A 363 -18.94 30.58 -7.73
N TYR A 364 -19.39 31.00 -8.90
CA TYR A 364 -18.53 31.29 -10.04
C TYR A 364 -18.19 32.78 -10.10
N THR A 365 -17.01 33.11 -10.66
CA THR A 365 -16.57 34.51 -10.83
C THR A 365 -17.52 35.32 -11.71
N LEU A 366 -18.20 34.68 -12.66
CA LEU A 366 -19.21 35.29 -13.55
C LEU A 366 -20.61 35.45 -12.90
N GLY A 367 -20.71 35.32 -11.58
CA GLY A 367 -21.89 35.70 -10.79
C GLY A 367 -22.94 34.61 -10.57
N SER A 368 -22.85 33.46 -11.24
CA SER A 368 -23.76 32.34 -10.95
C SER A 368 -23.44 31.71 -9.59
N ARG A 369 -24.47 31.54 -8.76
CA ARG A 369 -24.39 30.91 -7.43
C ARG A 369 -25.39 29.76 -7.36
N GLN A 370 -24.92 28.61 -6.91
CA GLN A 370 -25.75 27.44 -6.64
C GLN A 370 -25.56 27.02 -5.18
N GLU A 371 -26.68 26.85 -4.47
CA GLU A 371 -26.69 26.38 -3.08
C GLU A 371 -27.61 25.18 -2.95
N ASP A 372 -27.11 24.14 -2.30
CA ASP A 372 -27.78 22.87 -2.16
C ASP A 372 -27.71 22.38 -0.72
N LEU A 373 -28.86 22.21 -0.07
CA LEU A 373 -29.01 21.60 1.25
C LEU A 373 -29.99 20.45 1.14
N GLN A 374 -29.52 19.25 1.44
CA GLN A 374 -30.33 18.04 1.43
C GLN A 374 -29.96 17.11 2.58
N GLY A 375 -30.87 16.22 2.93
CA GLY A 375 -30.63 15.25 3.99
C GLY A 375 -31.49 14.02 3.87
N ASN A 376 -31.08 12.98 4.58
CA ASN A 376 -31.85 11.76 4.73
C ASN A 376 -31.72 11.17 6.13
N ILE A 377 -32.67 10.30 6.45
CA ILE A 377 -32.69 9.49 7.66
C ILE A 377 -33.09 8.07 7.29
N ASN A 378 -32.42 7.09 7.88
CA ASN A 378 -32.64 5.67 7.66
C ASN A 378 -32.60 4.92 8.99
N LEU A 379 -33.73 4.36 9.41
CA LEU A 379 -33.79 3.40 10.51
C LEU A 379 -33.75 2.00 9.90
N ASP A 380 -32.68 1.23 10.11
CA ASP A 380 -32.47 -0.09 9.53
C ASP A 380 -32.33 -1.14 10.65
N TYR A 381 -33.10 -2.22 10.53
CA TYR A 381 -32.97 -3.44 11.31
C TYR A 381 -32.60 -4.58 10.37
N ASP A 382 -31.48 -5.27 10.59
CA ASP A 382 -31.06 -6.40 9.78
C ASP A 382 -30.55 -7.55 10.64
N ASP A 383 -31.10 -8.74 10.45
CA ASP A 383 -30.67 -9.97 11.10
C ASP A 383 -30.49 -11.12 10.07
N THR A 384 -30.15 -12.33 10.54
CA THR A 384 -29.90 -13.46 9.65
C THR A 384 -31.12 -13.89 8.80
N VAL A 385 -32.33 -13.59 9.27
CA VAL A 385 -33.63 -14.02 8.74
C VAL A 385 -34.42 -12.86 8.12
N GLN A 386 -34.39 -11.66 8.67
CA GLN A 386 -35.25 -10.55 8.25
C GLN A 386 -34.50 -9.22 8.21
N ARG A 387 -35.00 -8.31 7.36
CA ARG A 387 -34.52 -6.94 7.26
C ARG A 387 -35.71 -5.98 7.19
N PHE A 388 -35.63 -4.85 7.86
CA PHE A 388 -36.62 -3.78 7.82
C PHE A 388 -35.90 -2.44 7.72
N TYR A 389 -36.38 -1.52 6.88
CA TYR A 389 -35.92 -0.14 6.95
C TYR A 389 -37.05 0.88 6.73
N ILE A 390 -36.87 2.05 7.35
CA ILE A 390 -37.64 3.27 7.09
C ILE A 390 -36.67 4.33 6.59
N TYR A 391 -36.87 4.79 5.37
CA TYR A 391 -36.02 5.80 4.74
C TYR A 391 -36.84 7.04 4.39
N ALA A 392 -36.30 8.23 4.70
CA ALA A 392 -36.85 9.48 4.20
C ALA A 392 -35.75 10.43 3.75
N ASN A 393 -36.00 11.23 2.72
CA ASN A 393 -35.09 12.29 2.28
C ASN A 393 -35.82 13.57 1.88
N GLU A 394 -35.13 14.69 2.06
CA GLU A 394 -35.62 16.02 1.73
C GLU A 394 -34.51 16.88 1.14
N ARG A 395 -34.90 17.85 0.32
CA ARG A 395 -34.02 18.90 -0.19
C ARG A 395 -34.68 20.25 0.08
N TRP A 396 -33.98 21.10 0.81
CA TRP A 396 -34.50 22.37 1.32
C TRP A 396 -34.18 23.57 0.44
N THR A 397 -33.30 23.43 -0.56
CA THR A 397 -32.93 24.52 -1.48
C THR A 397 -33.05 24.06 -2.95
N ASN A 398 -32.95 25.02 -3.88
CA ASN A 398 -33.14 24.87 -5.35
C ASN A 398 -34.62 24.88 -5.81
N THR A 399 -34.93 25.74 -6.80
CA THR A 399 -36.27 25.88 -7.41
C THR A 399 -36.54 24.87 -8.52
N ALA A 400 -35.49 24.33 -9.15
CA ALA A 400 -35.56 23.25 -10.14
C ALA A 400 -35.15 21.91 -9.51
N ASP A 401 -35.69 21.62 -8.32
CA ASP A 401 -35.39 20.40 -7.59
C ASP A 401 -35.82 19.17 -8.42
N LEU A 402 -34.85 18.41 -8.96
CA LEU A 402 -35.05 17.14 -9.67
C LEU A 402 -34.76 15.92 -8.77
N LEU A 403 -34.66 16.12 -7.45
CA LEU A 403 -34.39 15.03 -6.52
C LEU A 403 -35.65 14.18 -6.34
N LEU A 404 -35.54 12.87 -6.57
CA LEU A 404 -36.54 11.90 -6.12
C LEU A 404 -36.63 11.93 -4.59
N LYS A 405 -37.78 12.32 -4.06
CA LYS A 405 -38.06 12.31 -2.62
C LYS A 405 -38.83 11.05 -2.25
N LYS A 406 -38.37 10.38 -1.21
CA LYS A 406 -39.01 9.23 -0.56
C LYS A 406 -39.50 9.71 0.80
N VAL A 407 -40.82 9.73 1.05
CA VAL A 407 -41.39 10.42 2.22
C VAL A 407 -42.53 9.63 2.88
N PRO A 408 -42.23 8.68 3.77
CA PRO A 408 -41.05 7.82 3.79
C PRO A 408 -41.25 6.57 2.89
N GLU A 409 -40.18 5.81 2.68
CA GLU A 409 -40.17 4.47 2.11
C GLU A 409 -39.96 3.44 3.23
N PHE A 410 -40.88 2.50 3.34
CA PHE A 410 -40.83 1.34 4.21
C PHE A 410 -40.48 0.11 3.40
N TYR A 411 -39.51 -0.67 3.87
CA TYR A 411 -39.14 -1.93 3.28
C TYR A 411 -39.08 -3.01 4.34
N TYR A 412 -39.58 -4.18 4.02
CA TYR A 412 -39.46 -5.38 4.83
C TYR A 412 -39.04 -6.54 3.95
N SER A 413 -38.11 -7.36 4.41
CA SER A 413 -37.78 -8.62 3.77
C SER A 413 -37.59 -9.72 4.79
N ARG A 414 -37.90 -10.94 4.37
CA ARG A 414 -37.74 -12.14 5.19
C ARG A 414 -37.25 -13.29 4.33
N LYS A 415 -36.20 -13.95 4.79
CA LYS A 415 -35.77 -15.27 4.34
C LYS A 415 -36.69 -16.30 4.95
N LEU A 416 -37.16 -17.20 4.12
CA LEU A 416 -38.04 -18.31 4.50
C LEU A 416 -37.70 -19.52 3.63
N SER A 417 -38.36 -20.64 3.88
CA SER A 417 -38.19 -21.87 3.11
C SER A 417 -39.56 -22.33 2.65
N LEU A 418 -39.87 -22.19 1.35
CA LEU A 418 -41.11 -22.70 0.75
C LEU A 418 -40.81 -24.05 0.13
N ALA A 419 -41.47 -25.11 0.59
CA ALA A 419 -41.27 -26.48 0.10
C ALA A 419 -39.77 -26.88 0.03
N SER A 420 -39.01 -26.57 1.10
CA SER A 420 -37.57 -26.84 1.20
C SER A 420 -36.67 -26.05 0.24
N ILE A 421 -37.23 -25.08 -0.49
CA ILE A 421 -36.48 -24.16 -1.36
C ILE A 421 -36.19 -22.88 -0.56
N PRO A 422 -34.92 -22.42 -0.49
CA PRO A 422 -34.61 -21.11 0.07
C PRO A 422 -35.37 -20.02 -0.67
N SER A 423 -36.15 -19.23 0.07
CA SER A 423 -37.03 -18.21 -0.47
C SER A 423 -36.82 -16.88 0.24
N ARG A 424 -37.15 -15.78 -0.44
CA ARG A 424 -37.17 -14.44 0.13
C ARG A 424 -38.47 -13.75 -0.25
N LEU A 425 -39.19 -13.29 0.76
CA LEU A 425 -40.32 -12.38 0.62
C LEU A 425 -39.82 -10.96 0.85
N GLU A 426 -40.23 -10.02 0.01
CA GLU A 426 -39.96 -8.58 0.17
C GLU A 426 -41.26 -7.80 0.00
N LEU A 427 -41.47 -6.81 0.86
CA LEU A 427 -42.57 -5.86 0.83
C LEU A 427 -41.97 -4.46 0.80
N LEU A 428 -42.49 -3.61 -0.06
CA LEU A 428 -42.10 -2.21 -0.21
C LEU A 428 -43.37 -1.36 -0.15
N PHE A 429 -43.37 -0.30 0.64
CA PHE A 429 -44.44 0.69 0.62
C PHE A 429 -43.83 2.06 0.82
N GLY A 430 -44.13 3.02 -0.05
CA GLY A 430 -43.62 4.37 0.14
C GLY A 430 -44.40 5.41 -0.62
N ASN A 431 -44.28 6.64 -0.18
CA ASN A 431 -44.73 7.79 -0.93
C ASN A 431 -43.54 8.45 -1.63
N TYR A 432 -43.70 8.75 -2.92
CA TYR A 432 -42.62 9.26 -3.76
C TYR A 432 -43.05 10.55 -4.44
N VAL A 433 -42.16 11.54 -4.40
CA VAL A 433 -42.28 12.77 -5.20
C VAL A 433 -41.14 12.75 -6.20
N GLU A 434 -41.47 12.56 -7.47
CA GLU A 434 -40.55 12.61 -8.60
C GLU A 434 -40.82 13.89 -9.39
N PRO A 435 -39.97 14.92 -9.25
CA PRO A 435 -40.06 16.12 -10.05
C PRO A 435 -39.72 15.80 -11.51
N GLY A 436 -40.62 16.17 -12.42
CA GLY A 436 -40.46 15.98 -13.87
C GLY A 436 -40.89 17.23 -14.63
N ILE A 437 -40.41 17.34 -15.87
CA ILE A 437 -40.85 18.39 -16.82
C ILE A 437 -41.80 17.70 -17.82
N PRO A 438 -43.08 18.12 -17.97
CA PRO A 438 -43.70 19.32 -17.43
C PRO A 438 -44.44 19.16 -16.08
N PHE A 439 -44.53 17.95 -15.51
CA PHE A 439 -45.28 17.70 -14.28
C PHE A 439 -44.48 16.89 -13.24
N THR A 440 -44.71 17.21 -11.97
CA THR A 440 -44.21 16.44 -10.81
C THR A 440 -45.18 15.34 -10.46
N ILE A 441 -44.66 14.12 -10.30
CA ILE A 441 -45.44 12.93 -9.97
C ILE A 441 -45.34 12.71 -8.46
N ASN A 442 -46.47 12.80 -7.76
CA ASN A 442 -46.56 12.60 -6.31
C ASN A 442 -47.60 11.53 -6.03
N THR A 443 -47.15 10.32 -5.73
CA THR A 443 -48.05 9.19 -5.46
C THR A 443 -47.38 8.11 -4.62
N TRP A 444 -48.20 7.27 -4.00
CA TRP A 444 -47.72 6.10 -3.27
C TRP A 444 -47.45 4.93 -4.22
N LYS A 445 -46.51 4.08 -3.82
CA LYS A 445 -46.19 2.80 -4.46
C LYS A 445 -46.14 1.70 -3.41
N MET A 446 -46.78 0.58 -3.69
CA MET A 446 -46.71 -0.65 -2.91
C MET A 446 -46.17 -1.78 -3.77
N GLY A 447 -45.19 -2.52 -3.28
CA GLY A 447 -44.54 -3.61 -3.97
C GLY A 447 -44.48 -4.88 -3.12
N PHE A 448 -44.64 -6.02 -3.77
CA PHE A 448 -44.44 -7.35 -3.23
C PHE A 448 -43.48 -8.10 -4.15
N SER A 449 -42.48 -8.80 -3.60
CA SER A 449 -41.58 -9.66 -4.36
C SER A 449 -41.41 -10.99 -3.64
N LEU A 450 -41.55 -12.09 -4.37
CA LEU A 450 -41.22 -13.42 -3.90
C LEU A 450 -40.12 -13.97 -4.79
N THR A 451 -38.98 -14.26 -4.18
CA THR A 451 -37.83 -14.87 -4.85
C THR A 451 -37.60 -16.28 -4.32
N LEU A 452 -37.39 -17.24 -5.21
CA LEU A 452 -37.10 -18.64 -4.96
C LEU A 452 -35.69 -18.94 -5.49
N SER A 453 -34.84 -19.54 -4.67
CA SER A 453 -33.47 -19.86 -5.05
C SER A 453 -33.19 -21.37 -5.01
N PRO A 454 -33.86 -22.20 -5.83
CA PRO A 454 -33.63 -23.64 -5.83
C PRO A 454 -32.21 -23.97 -6.30
N LYS A 455 -31.64 -24.98 -5.65
CA LYS A 455 -30.33 -25.54 -5.95
C LYS A 455 -30.49 -27.02 -6.23
N LEU A 456 -30.01 -27.46 -7.39
CA LEU A 456 -30.01 -28.86 -7.79
C LEU A 456 -28.57 -29.31 -8.03
N LEU A 457 -28.21 -30.47 -7.48
CA LEU A 457 -26.89 -31.08 -7.63
C LEU A 457 -27.00 -32.28 -8.57
N PHE A 458 -26.13 -32.33 -9.56
CA PHE A 458 -26.01 -33.45 -10.51
C PHE A 458 -24.58 -34.02 -10.43
N SER A 459 -24.37 -35.22 -10.96
CA SER A 459 -23.03 -35.82 -11.04
C SER A 459 -22.07 -35.01 -11.93
N THR A 460 -22.60 -34.29 -12.92
CA THR A 460 -21.84 -33.52 -13.92
C THR A 460 -21.79 -32.02 -13.65
N GLY A 461 -22.42 -31.53 -12.57
CA GLY A 461 -22.55 -30.10 -12.33
C GLY A 461 -23.58 -29.71 -11.29
N ASN A 462 -23.82 -28.42 -11.15
CA ASN A 462 -24.87 -27.88 -10.28
C ASN A 462 -25.70 -26.83 -11.02
N ILE A 463 -27.00 -26.80 -10.72
CA ILE A 463 -27.90 -25.72 -11.12
C ILE A 463 -28.14 -24.87 -9.89
N SER A 464 -27.78 -23.60 -9.98
CA SER A 464 -28.24 -22.56 -9.07
C SER A 464 -29.19 -21.65 -9.81
N SER A 465 -30.33 -21.36 -9.23
CA SER A 465 -31.29 -20.44 -9.82
C SER A 465 -31.75 -19.41 -8.81
N ASN A 466 -32.26 -18.31 -9.34
CA ASN A 466 -32.93 -17.28 -8.59
C ASN A 466 -34.12 -16.84 -9.43
N LEU A 467 -35.31 -17.36 -9.13
CA LEU A 467 -36.55 -17.09 -9.85
C LEU A 467 -37.41 -16.19 -8.99
N GLY A 468 -37.96 -15.13 -9.56
CA GLY A 468 -38.72 -14.14 -8.82
C GLY A 468 -39.98 -13.71 -9.53
N PHE A 469 -41.00 -13.43 -8.72
CA PHE A 469 -42.20 -12.73 -9.13
C PHE A 469 -42.28 -11.44 -8.31
N LYS A 470 -42.52 -10.31 -8.98
CA LYS A 470 -42.69 -9.01 -8.36
C LYS A 470 -43.98 -8.36 -8.84
N GLN A 471 -44.76 -7.84 -7.89
CA GLN A 471 -45.97 -7.10 -8.10
C GLN A 471 -45.84 -5.70 -7.53
N GLU A 472 -46.22 -4.68 -8.29
CA GLU A 472 -46.24 -3.29 -7.85
C GLU A 472 -47.59 -2.65 -8.18
N PHE A 473 -48.06 -1.81 -7.27
CA PHE A 473 -49.28 -1.02 -7.38
C PHE A 473 -48.96 0.43 -7.09
N TYR A 474 -49.61 1.33 -7.81
CA TYR A 474 -49.39 2.76 -7.71
C TYR A 474 -50.69 3.48 -7.35
N GLY A 475 -50.62 4.61 -6.66
CA GLY A 475 -51.80 5.42 -6.33
C GLY A 475 -52.49 6.04 -7.54
N THR A 476 -51.84 6.05 -8.71
CA THR A 476 -52.42 6.40 -10.02
C THR A 476 -53.30 5.29 -10.59
N GLN A 477 -53.50 4.18 -9.86
CA GLN A 477 -54.24 2.97 -10.26
C GLN A 477 -53.50 2.08 -11.28
N ASP A 478 -52.29 2.45 -11.68
CA ASP A 478 -51.42 1.57 -12.45
C ASP A 478 -51.01 0.34 -11.62
N ALA A 479 -50.80 -0.78 -12.30
CA ALA A 479 -50.25 -1.99 -11.70
C ALA A 479 -49.21 -2.62 -12.63
N ARG A 480 -48.14 -3.15 -12.03
CA ARG A 480 -47.04 -3.78 -12.75
C ARG A 480 -46.72 -5.14 -12.18
N TYR A 481 -46.56 -6.11 -13.08
CA TYR A 481 -46.24 -7.50 -12.77
C TYR A 481 -44.92 -7.81 -13.49
N LEU A 482 -43.98 -8.46 -12.81
CA LEU A 482 -42.69 -8.84 -13.36
C LEU A 482 -42.35 -10.27 -12.99
N LEU A 483 -41.98 -11.08 -13.98
CA LEU A 483 -41.32 -12.36 -13.80
C LEU A 483 -39.85 -12.21 -14.16
N PHE A 484 -38.95 -12.59 -13.28
CA PHE A 484 -37.52 -12.49 -13.53
C PHE A 484 -36.79 -13.72 -13.04
N GLY A 485 -35.62 -13.98 -13.60
CA GLY A 485 -34.76 -14.97 -13.02
C GLY A 485 -33.40 -15.10 -13.68
N ASN A 486 -32.50 -15.69 -12.90
CA ASN A 486 -31.21 -16.18 -13.37
C ASN A 486 -31.17 -17.69 -13.13
N ILE A 487 -30.86 -18.46 -14.16
CA ILE A 487 -30.61 -19.90 -14.06
C ILE A 487 -29.17 -20.13 -14.52
N SER A 488 -28.32 -20.56 -13.60
CA SER A 488 -26.91 -20.80 -13.84
C SER A 488 -26.60 -22.28 -13.65
N TYR A 489 -26.17 -22.95 -14.72
CA TYR A 489 -25.70 -24.33 -14.69
C TYR A 489 -24.18 -24.34 -14.79
N SER A 490 -23.51 -24.65 -13.68
CA SER A 490 -22.06 -24.87 -13.67
C SER A 490 -21.77 -26.34 -13.94
N TYR A 491 -21.05 -26.63 -15.02
CA TYR A 491 -20.75 -28.00 -15.43
C TYR A 491 -19.27 -28.32 -15.29
N ARG A 492 -18.98 -29.57 -14.99
CA ARG A 492 -17.64 -30.16 -15.02
C ARG A 492 -17.73 -31.52 -15.67
N LEU A 493 -17.55 -31.54 -17.00
CA LEU A 493 -17.66 -32.76 -17.80
C LEU A 493 -16.45 -33.69 -17.57
N SER A 494 -15.28 -33.12 -17.30
CA SER A 494 -14.06 -33.87 -16.98
C SER A 494 -13.11 -33.06 -16.07
N SER A 495 -11.93 -33.58 -15.79
CA SER A 495 -10.85 -32.81 -15.15
C SER A 495 -10.32 -31.67 -16.03
N LEU A 496 -10.59 -31.72 -17.34
CA LEU A 496 -10.10 -30.76 -18.34
C LEU A 496 -11.20 -29.85 -18.90
N ILE A 497 -12.48 -30.19 -18.79
CA ILE A 497 -13.56 -29.39 -19.37
C ILE A 497 -14.54 -28.97 -18.28
N SER A 498 -14.61 -27.68 -18.05
CA SER A 498 -15.55 -27.05 -17.11
C SER A 498 -16.12 -25.78 -17.70
N GLY A 499 -17.21 -25.27 -17.14
CA GLY A 499 -17.81 -24.04 -17.62
C GLY A 499 -19.13 -23.71 -16.96
N SER A 500 -19.82 -22.72 -17.52
CA SER A 500 -21.14 -22.33 -17.06
C SER A 500 -22.06 -21.94 -18.22
N LEU A 501 -23.36 -22.19 -18.02
CA LEU A 501 -24.45 -21.67 -18.83
C LEU A 501 -25.31 -20.80 -17.95
N ASN A 502 -25.46 -19.52 -18.30
CA ASN A 502 -26.18 -18.53 -17.49
C ASN A 502 -27.33 -17.96 -18.32
N TYR A 503 -28.56 -18.33 -18.01
CA TYR A 503 -29.76 -17.79 -18.64
C TYR A 503 -30.39 -16.72 -17.75
N ASN A 504 -30.56 -15.51 -18.27
CA ASN A 504 -31.22 -14.41 -17.59
C ASN A 504 -32.47 -14.00 -18.35
N PHE A 505 -33.58 -13.91 -17.64
CA PHE A 505 -34.82 -13.37 -18.17
C PHE A 505 -35.45 -12.37 -17.22
N GLN A 506 -36.16 -11.42 -17.81
CA GLN A 506 -37.00 -10.44 -17.14
C GLN A 506 -38.15 -10.11 -18.10
N TRP A 507 -39.36 -10.45 -17.70
CA TRP A 507 -40.58 -10.26 -18.49
C TRP A 507 -41.56 -9.39 -17.72
N LEU A 508 -41.85 -8.24 -18.31
CA LEU A 508 -42.85 -7.30 -17.84
C LEU A 508 -44.24 -7.76 -18.31
N GLY A 509 -45.21 -7.73 -17.40
CA GLY A 509 -46.61 -7.90 -17.73
C GLY A 509 -47.09 -6.76 -18.64
N LYS A 510 -48.08 -7.08 -19.47
CA LYS A 510 -48.79 -6.09 -20.30
C LYS A 510 -50.02 -5.59 -19.57
N ASP A 511 -50.23 -4.29 -19.63
CA ASP A 511 -51.47 -3.68 -19.21
C ASP A 511 -52.61 -4.16 -20.12
N ILE A 512 -53.74 -4.51 -19.51
CA ILE A 512 -54.91 -5.06 -20.24
C ILE A 512 -55.64 -3.96 -21.02
N ILE A 513 -55.55 -2.71 -20.57
CA ILE A 513 -56.26 -1.55 -21.12
C ILE A 513 -55.37 -0.84 -22.14
N THR A 514 -54.12 -0.51 -21.80
CA THR A 514 -53.23 0.24 -22.71
C THR A 514 -52.40 -0.65 -23.62
N GLY A 515 -52.22 -1.93 -23.27
CA GLY A 515 -51.35 -2.87 -24.00
C GLY A 515 -49.86 -2.65 -23.77
N ASP A 516 -49.49 -1.61 -23.02
CA ASP A 516 -48.10 -1.27 -22.73
C ASP A 516 -47.48 -2.25 -21.74
N SER A 517 -46.19 -2.51 -21.91
CA SER A 517 -45.45 -3.43 -21.05
C SER A 517 -44.79 -2.66 -19.90
N GLY A 518 -45.11 -3.02 -18.66
CA GLY A 518 -44.41 -2.50 -17.49
C GLY A 518 -44.80 -1.07 -17.08
N ASN A 519 -46.07 -0.69 -17.22
CA ASN A 519 -46.60 0.62 -16.82
C ASN A 519 -46.16 1.02 -15.42
N THR A 520 -45.62 2.24 -15.32
CA THR A 520 -45.24 2.90 -14.07
C THR A 520 -45.47 4.39 -14.26
N PRO A 521 -46.06 5.09 -13.28
CA PRO A 521 -46.12 6.54 -13.33
C PRO A 521 -44.71 7.15 -13.19
N PHE A 522 -43.77 6.47 -12.54
CA PHE A 522 -42.43 7.00 -12.25
C PHE A 522 -41.38 6.68 -13.33
N TYR A 523 -40.52 7.66 -13.62
CA TYR A 523 -39.34 7.51 -14.47
C TYR A 523 -38.23 6.69 -13.79
N PHE A 524 -37.99 6.89 -12.48
CA PHE A 524 -36.93 6.18 -11.72
C PHE A 524 -37.14 4.67 -11.68
N ASP A 525 -38.37 4.23 -11.92
CA ASP A 525 -38.80 2.85 -11.80
C ASP A 525 -38.96 2.17 -13.16
N TYR A 526 -38.64 2.84 -14.27
CA TYR A 526 -38.80 2.28 -15.61
C TYR A 526 -37.88 1.06 -15.84
N LEU A 527 -38.43 -0.01 -16.42
CA LEU A 527 -37.73 -1.27 -16.67
C LEU A 527 -37.92 -1.72 -18.11
N THR A 528 -36.99 -2.55 -18.60
CA THR A 528 -37.07 -3.19 -19.91
C THR A 528 -37.04 -4.70 -19.78
N ASN A 529 -37.52 -5.41 -20.80
CA ASN A 529 -37.38 -6.87 -20.83
C ASN A 529 -35.91 -7.27 -20.98
N ILE A 530 -35.53 -8.39 -20.38
CA ILE A 530 -34.23 -9.02 -20.55
C ILE A 530 -34.49 -10.47 -20.99
N ASN A 531 -33.75 -10.93 -21.98
CA ASN A 531 -33.75 -12.34 -22.36
C ASN A 531 -32.41 -12.66 -23.02
N ASN A 532 -31.49 -13.23 -22.27
CA ASN A 532 -30.18 -13.58 -22.78
C ASN A 532 -29.64 -14.88 -22.18
N ILE A 533 -28.78 -15.54 -22.93
CA ILE A 533 -28.01 -16.69 -22.47
C ILE A 533 -26.52 -16.40 -22.64
N GLY A 534 -25.74 -16.71 -21.61
CA GLY A 534 -24.29 -16.69 -21.64
C GLY A 534 -23.74 -18.10 -21.55
N PHE A 535 -22.72 -18.38 -22.33
CA PHE A 535 -21.94 -19.61 -22.32
C PHE A 535 -20.49 -19.29 -21.99
N GLN A 536 -19.92 -20.06 -21.07
CA GLN A 536 -18.50 -20.06 -20.77
C GLN A 536 -18.02 -21.51 -20.77
N ALA A 537 -16.90 -21.77 -21.45
CA ALA A 537 -16.18 -23.04 -21.40
C ALA A 537 -14.71 -22.79 -21.13
N THR A 538 -14.11 -23.60 -20.27
CA THR A 538 -12.67 -23.64 -20.02
C THR A 538 -12.20 -25.06 -20.31
N ILE A 539 -11.23 -25.15 -21.22
CA ILE A 539 -10.65 -26.41 -21.70
C ILE A 539 -9.18 -26.43 -21.28
N GLY A 540 -8.78 -27.45 -20.53
CA GLY A 540 -7.45 -27.64 -19.99
C GLY A 540 -7.41 -27.61 -18.46
N ASN A 541 -6.23 -27.38 -17.90
CA ASN A 541 -5.97 -27.34 -16.47
C ASN A 541 -5.54 -25.91 -16.03
N PRO A 542 -5.34 -25.63 -14.73
CA PRO A 542 -4.96 -24.30 -14.26
C PRO A 542 -3.62 -23.76 -14.80
N ASN A 543 -2.77 -24.64 -15.36
CA ASN A 543 -1.50 -24.27 -15.99
C ASN A 543 -1.66 -24.06 -17.49
N ILE A 544 -2.44 -24.89 -18.19
CA ILE A 544 -2.66 -24.80 -19.63
C ILE A 544 -4.15 -24.83 -19.87
N ASN A 545 -4.76 -23.69 -20.17
CA ASN A 545 -6.17 -23.64 -20.52
C ASN A 545 -6.48 -22.63 -21.62
N ILE A 546 -7.60 -22.88 -22.28
CA ILE A 546 -8.28 -21.99 -23.20
C ILE A 546 -9.68 -21.76 -22.64
N SER A 547 -10.08 -20.50 -22.48
CA SER A 547 -11.42 -20.09 -22.07
C SER A 547 -12.14 -19.41 -23.23
N LEU A 548 -13.34 -19.90 -23.52
CA LEU A 548 -14.26 -19.39 -24.53
C LEU A 548 -15.48 -18.82 -23.82
N GLN A 549 -15.88 -17.61 -24.17
CA GLN A 549 -17.08 -16.99 -23.64
C GLN A 549 -17.88 -16.32 -24.75
N GLN A 550 -19.18 -16.60 -24.80
CA GLN A 550 -20.11 -16.01 -25.74
C GLN A 550 -21.47 -15.83 -25.07
N GLY A 551 -22.32 -14.98 -25.61
CA GLY A 551 -23.72 -14.89 -25.23
C GLY A 551 -24.60 -14.61 -26.43
N TYR A 552 -25.90 -14.69 -26.20
CA TYR A 552 -26.92 -14.39 -27.19
C TYR A 552 -28.04 -13.62 -26.52
N ASN A 553 -28.43 -12.50 -27.12
CA ASN A 553 -29.56 -11.70 -26.68
C ASN A 553 -30.77 -12.00 -27.58
N PHE A 554 -31.79 -12.62 -26.97
CA PHE A 554 -33.00 -13.04 -27.67
C PHE A 554 -33.98 -11.89 -27.96
N ILE A 555 -33.75 -10.69 -27.42
CA ILE A 555 -34.61 -9.52 -27.66
C ILE A 555 -34.26 -8.86 -28.99
N ASN A 556 -32.97 -8.60 -29.20
CA ASN A 556 -32.48 -7.99 -30.44
C ASN A 556 -32.00 -9.03 -31.46
N ASN A 557 -32.06 -10.32 -31.13
CA ASN A 557 -31.55 -11.43 -31.94
C ASN A 557 -30.08 -11.27 -32.34
N THR A 558 -29.24 -10.78 -31.43
CA THR A 558 -27.80 -10.62 -31.70
C THR A 558 -26.93 -11.43 -30.75
N PRO A 559 -25.89 -12.11 -31.27
CA PRO A 559 -24.85 -12.71 -30.44
C PRO A 559 -23.94 -11.62 -29.86
N THR A 560 -23.47 -11.82 -28.64
CA THR A 560 -22.33 -11.04 -28.13
C THR A 560 -21.05 -11.51 -28.80
N SER A 561 -19.98 -10.73 -28.65
CA SER A 561 -18.66 -11.14 -29.13
C SER A 561 -18.23 -12.49 -28.53
N LEU A 562 -17.53 -13.30 -29.32
CA LEU A 562 -16.90 -14.53 -28.85
C LEU A 562 -15.52 -14.17 -28.28
N SER A 563 -15.41 -14.11 -26.97
CA SER A 563 -14.15 -13.90 -26.25
C SER A 563 -13.36 -15.21 -26.17
N ILE A 564 -12.10 -15.16 -26.60
CA ILE A 564 -11.17 -16.28 -26.61
C ILE A 564 -9.95 -15.85 -25.78
N SER A 565 -9.63 -16.62 -24.76
CA SER A 565 -8.43 -16.37 -23.95
C SER A 565 -7.71 -17.67 -23.66
N GLY A 566 -6.40 -17.62 -23.49
CA GLY A 566 -5.58 -18.77 -23.16
C GLY A 566 -4.47 -18.40 -22.19
N ILE A 567 -4.12 -19.33 -21.31
CA ILE A 567 -3.05 -19.19 -20.33
C ILE A 567 -2.16 -20.43 -20.40
N LEU A 568 -0.84 -20.22 -20.39
CA LEU A 568 0.19 -21.24 -20.31
C LEU A 568 1.16 -20.88 -19.17
N LYS A 569 1.19 -21.68 -18.11
CA LYS A 569 2.11 -21.58 -16.97
C LYS A 569 3.08 -22.74 -17.02
N LEU A 570 4.37 -22.44 -17.13
CA LEU A 570 5.46 -23.40 -17.02
C LEU A 570 6.05 -23.27 -15.62
N GLU A 571 5.64 -24.18 -14.72
CA GLU A 571 6.05 -24.21 -13.32
C GLU A 571 5.96 -22.83 -12.61
N LYS A 572 7.05 -22.38 -11.97
CA LYS A 572 7.19 -21.05 -11.37
C LYS A 572 8.05 -20.10 -12.22
N THR A 573 8.52 -20.54 -13.39
CA THR A 573 9.51 -19.82 -14.20
C THR A 573 8.89 -19.01 -15.32
N ALA A 574 7.77 -19.45 -15.90
CA ALA A 574 7.14 -18.72 -17.00
C ALA A 574 5.60 -18.70 -16.94
N THR A 575 5.01 -17.59 -17.37
CA THR A 575 3.57 -17.46 -17.60
C THR A 575 3.33 -16.69 -18.89
N PHE A 576 2.53 -17.24 -19.78
CA PHE A 576 2.09 -16.63 -21.02
C PHE A 576 0.56 -16.57 -21.03
N SER A 577 0.01 -15.51 -21.61
CA SER A 577 -1.42 -15.41 -21.84
C SER A 577 -1.73 -14.70 -23.14
N ALA A 578 -2.77 -15.13 -23.83
CA ALA A 578 -3.28 -14.50 -25.03
C ALA A 578 -4.79 -14.27 -24.91
N LYS A 579 -5.31 -13.20 -25.51
CA LYS A 579 -6.74 -12.88 -25.52
C LYS A 579 -7.13 -12.15 -26.81
N THR A 580 -8.26 -12.51 -27.39
CA THR A 580 -8.91 -11.79 -28.50
C THR A 580 -10.42 -12.03 -28.43
N SER A 581 -11.20 -11.21 -29.13
CA SER A 581 -12.64 -11.40 -29.24
C SER A 581 -13.09 -11.27 -30.69
N TYR A 582 -13.95 -12.16 -31.16
CA TYR A 582 -14.56 -12.05 -32.48
C TYR A 582 -15.88 -11.26 -32.40
N LEU A 583 -15.99 -10.19 -33.18
CA LEU A 583 -17.16 -9.32 -33.27
C LEU A 583 -18.04 -9.77 -34.44
N TRP A 584 -19.19 -10.37 -34.14
CA TRP A 584 -20.11 -10.87 -35.17
C TRP A 584 -20.70 -9.79 -36.06
N ASN A 585 -20.97 -8.60 -35.51
CA ASN A 585 -21.59 -7.49 -36.24
C ASN A 585 -20.69 -6.93 -37.34
N THR A 586 -19.39 -6.83 -37.08
CA THR A 586 -18.39 -6.30 -38.01
C THR A 586 -17.62 -7.39 -38.74
N GLN A 587 -17.79 -8.65 -38.34
CA GLN A 587 -17.03 -9.81 -38.83
C GLN A 587 -15.50 -9.62 -38.68
N THR A 588 -15.08 -9.00 -37.57
CA THR A 588 -13.68 -8.68 -37.29
C THR A 588 -13.25 -9.18 -35.92
N PHE A 589 -11.96 -9.42 -35.76
CA PHE A 589 -11.37 -9.68 -34.44
C PHE A 589 -11.01 -8.37 -33.75
N THR A 590 -11.13 -8.32 -32.43
CA THR A 590 -10.39 -7.33 -31.65
C THR A 590 -8.90 -7.66 -31.71
N PRO A 591 -8.01 -6.67 -31.53
CA PRO A 591 -6.57 -6.93 -31.52
C PRO A 591 -6.20 -8.06 -30.56
N LEU A 592 -5.40 -9.00 -31.04
CA LEU A 592 -4.84 -10.09 -30.24
C LEU A 592 -3.86 -9.49 -29.23
N PHE A 593 -4.22 -9.62 -27.97
CA PHE A 593 -3.37 -9.27 -26.85
C PHE A 593 -2.56 -10.49 -26.45
N ILE A 594 -1.23 -10.37 -26.40
CA ILE A 594 -0.31 -11.42 -25.96
C ILE A 594 0.58 -10.84 -24.89
N GLN A 595 0.82 -11.56 -23.81
CA GLN A 595 1.83 -11.19 -22.83
C GLN A 595 2.54 -12.44 -22.29
N GLY A 596 3.77 -12.25 -21.82
CA GLY A 596 4.53 -13.30 -21.18
C GLY A 596 5.53 -12.76 -20.18
N ILE A 597 5.80 -13.55 -19.16
CA ILE A 597 6.82 -13.31 -18.14
C ILE A 597 7.63 -14.58 -18.01
N PHE A 598 8.95 -14.44 -18.01
CA PHE A 598 9.93 -15.47 -17.73
C PHE A 598 10.87 -14.92 -16.65
N GLN A 599 11.05 -15.65 -15.55
CA GLN A 599 11.89 -15.20 -14.45
C GLN A 599 12.69 -16.35 -13.86
N ASN A 600 14.02 -16.18 -13.93
CA ASN A 600 15.03 -16.99 -13.27
C ASN A 600 15.93 -16.07 -12.40
N PRO A 601 16.73 -16.60 -11.47
CA PRO A 601 17.62 -15.79 -10.62
C PRO A 601 18.56 -14.86 -11.41
N ASN A 602 19.06 -15.29 -12.57
CA ASN A 602 20.05 -14.56 -13.36
C ASN A 602 19.44 -13.77 -14.53
N PHE A 603 18.18 -14.02 -14.87
CA PHE A 603 17.55 -13.46 -16.06
C PHE A 603 16.06 -13.29 -15.85
N TYR A 604 15.53 -12.12 -16.17
CA TYR A 604 14.10 -11.89 -16.29
C TYR A 604 13.79 -11.29 -17.65
N PHE A 605 12.69 -11.76 -18.23
CA PHE A 605 12.16 -11.26 -19.48
C PHE A 605 10.65 -11.18 -19.36
N SER A 606 10.08 -10.06 -19.75
CA SER A 606 8.65 -9.90 -19.84
C SER A 606 8.30 -9.10 -21.08
N PHE A 607 7.22 -9.48 -21.75
CA PHE A 607 6.76 -8.81 -22.96
C PHE A 607 5.23 -8.70 -22.96
N GLY A 608 4.73 -7.71 -23.67
CA GLY A 608 3.33 -7.53 -24.02
C GLY A 608 3.24 -7.11 -25.48
N SER A 609 2.20 -7.54 -26.20
CA SER A 609 1.97 -7.13 -27.58
C SER A 609 0.49 -7.02 -27.88
N LEU A 610 0.13 -6.01 -28.66
CA LEU A 610 -1.17 -5.85 -29.28
C LEU A 610 -1.00 -5.99 -30.79
N TYR A 611 -1.60 -7.02 -31.36
CA TYR A 611 -1.54 -7.33 -32.79
C TYR A 611 -2.93 -7.20 -33.41
N ASP A 612 -3.08 -6.36 -34.43
CA ASP A 612 -4.34 -6.27 -35.17
C ASP A 612 -4.45 -7.45 -36.15
N LEU A 613 -5.33 -8.41 -35.81
CA LEU A 613 -5.56 -9.60 -36.61
C LEU A 613 -6.22 -9.29 -37.98
N ASN A 614 -6.91 -8.15 -38.13
CA ASN A 614 -7.60 -7.81 -39.37
C ASN A 614 -6.69 -7.06 -40.33
N ALA A 615 -5.83 -6.18 -39.81
CA ALA A 615 -4.91 -5.38 -40.59
C ALA A 615 -3.50 -5.99 -40.70
N ASN A 616 -3.28 -7.17 -40.08
CA ASN A 616 -2.00 -7.89 -40.04
C ASN A 616 -0.82 -7.04 -39.56
N LEU A 617 -1.05 -6.13 -38.62
CA LEU A 617 -0.05 -5.18 -38.13
C LEU A 617 0.06 -5.19 -36.61
N ILE A 618 1.29 -5.02 -36.12
CA ILE A 618 1.55 -4.81 -34.69
C ILE A 618 1.10 -3.39 -34.34
N LYS A 619 0.25 -3.25 -33.33
CA LYS A 619 -0.16 -1.95 -32.77
C LYS A 619 0.77 -1.48 -31.67
N ARG A 620 1.27 -2.41 -30.85
CA ARG A 620 2.18 -2.12 -29.74
C ARG A 620 2.99 -3.34 -29.34
N VAL A 621 4.23 -3.13 -28.92
CA VAL A 621 5.06 -4.11 -28.20
C VAL A 621 5.65 -3.44 -26.98
N ASP A 622 5.52 -4.06 -25.82
CA ASP A 622 6.18 -3.69 -24.57
C ASP A 622 7.15 -4.80 -24.21
N TYR A 623 8.35 -4.45 -23.72
CA TYR A 623 9.34 -5.44 -23.31
C TYR A 623 10.15 -4.93 -22.12
N LYS A 624 10.61 -5.88 -21.31
CA LYS A 624 11.51 -5.65 -20.20
C LYS A 624 12.40 -6.88 -20.06
N VAL A 625 13.69 -6.67 -20.26
CA VAL A 625 14.76 -7.66 -20.15
C VAL A 625 15.65 -7.22 -19.01
N GLY A 626 16.13 -8.15 -18.21
CA GLY A 626 17.31 -7.88 -17.41
C GLY A 626 18.09 -9.11 -17.06
N ILE A 627 19.39 -8.89 -16.95
CA ILE A 627 20.41 -9.89 -16.70
C ILE A 627 21.08 -9.48 -15.38
N ASN A 628 21.03 -10.37 -14.40
CA ASN A 628 21.79 -10.24 -13.17
C ASN A 628 23.12 -10.95 -13.40
N ILE A 629 24.22 -10.21 -13.36
CA ILE A 629 25.57 -10.74 -13.46
C ILE A 629 26.02 -11.03 -12.03
N THR A 630 26.06 -12.31 -11.67
CA THR A 630 26.45 -12.78 -10.35
C THR A 630 27.93 -13.15 -10.32
N GLY A 631 28.65 -12.76 -9.27
CA GLY A 631 30.08 -13.03 -9.10
C GLY A 631 30.67 -12.09 -8.04
N ASP A 632 31.99 -11.96 -8.02
CA ASP A 632 32.65 -10.95 -7.19
C ASP A 632 32.24 -9.53 -7.61
N TRP A 633 32.32 -8.59 -6.68
CA TRP A 633 31.95 -7.19 -6.93
C TRP A 633 32.69 -6.57 -8.12
N HIS A 634 33.85 -7.09 -8.53
CA HIS A 634 34.53 -6.67 -9.76
C HIS A 634 33.66 -6.86 -11.02
N TYR A 635 32.86 -7.91 -11.09
CA TYR A 635 32.01 -8.27 -12.24
C TYR A 635 30.51 -8.16 -11.93
N ALA A 636 30.13 -8.13 -10.66
CA ALA A 636 28.74 -8.12 -10.25
C ALA A 636 28.02 -6.84 -10.69
N GLY A 637 26.79 -7.02 -11.15
CA GLY A 637 25.96 -5.93 -11.63
C GLY A 637 24.66 -6.42 -12.24
N LYS A 638 23.91 -5.48 -12.80
CA LYS A 638 22.63 -5.74 -13.45
C LYS A 638 22.51 -4.90 -14.70
N LEU A 639 22.19 -5.56 -15.80
CA LEU A 639 21.82 -4.90 -17.04
C LEU A 639 20.31 -4.99 -17.18
N SER A 640 19.63 -3.88 -17.43
CA SER A 640 18.19 -3.83 -17.64
C SER A 640 17.87 -3.04 -18.89
N LEU A 641 17.10 -3.62 -19.80
CA LEU A 641 16.55 -2.96 -20.96
C LEU A 641 15.03 -2.97 -20.83
N LEU A 642 14.40 -1.80 -20.89
CA LEU A 642 12.95 -1.68 -20.86
C LEU A 642 12.50 -0.78 -21.98
N GLY A 643 11.34 -1.04 -22.56
CA GLY A 643 10.78 -0.15 -23.56
C GLY A 643 9.47 -0.60 -24.14
N TYR A 644 8.92 0.25 -24.99
CA TYR A 644 7.78 -0.03 -25.81
C TYR A 644 7.93 0.58 -27.21
N TYR A 645 7.28 -0.05 -28.18
CA TYR A 645 7.27 0.33 -29.58
C TYR A 645 5.82 0.45 -30.06
N ILE A 646 5.47 1.60 -30.65
CA ILE A 646 4.15 1.85 -31.25
C ILE A 646 4.37 2.19 -32.72
N PRO A 647 4.22 1.22 -33.65
CA PRO A 647 4.48 1.43 -35.07
C PRO A 647 3.70 2.59 -35.68
N THR A 648 2.44 2.77 -35.27
CA THR A 648 1.54 3.81 -35.80
C THR A 648 1.98 5.23 -35.46
N LEU A 649 2.79 5.41 -34.42
CA LEU A 649 3.32 6.71 -34.02
C LEU A 649 4.78 6.91 -34.46
N GLY A 650 5.42 5.87 -35.03
CA GLY A 650 6.87 5.87 -35.25
C GLY A 650 7.71 5.96 -33.97
N ASN A 651 7.07 5.91 -32.80
CA ASN A 651 7.70 6.19 -31.52
C ASN A 651 8.17 4.90 -30.84
N THR A 652 9.45 4.88 -30.49
CA THR A 652 10.05 3.83 -29.65
C THR A 652 10.61 4.48 -28.40
N PHE A 653 10.08 4.11 -27.24
CA PHE A 653 10.60 4.56 -25.97
C PHE A 653 11.30 3.40 -25.31
N TYR A 654 12.61 3.48 -25.14
CA TYR A 654 13.37 2.46 -24.45
C TYR A 654 14.50 3.09 -23.65
N SER A 655 14.90 2.40 -22.59
CA SER A 655 16.02 2.77 -21.77
C SER A 655 16.89 1.57 -21.44
N LEU A 656 18.19 1.84 -21.37
CA LEU A 656 19.21 0.91 -20.93
C LEU A 656 19.70 1.37 -19.57
N SER A 657 19.63 0.49 -18.58
CA SER A 657 20.12 0.72 -17.23
C SER A 657 21.23 -0.26 -16.92
N LEU A 658 22.40 0.26 -16.54
CA LEU A 658 23.53 -0.48 -16.03
C LEU A 658 23.67 -0.16 -14.54
N GLU A 659 23.55 -1.18 -13.71
CA GLU A 659 23.85 -1.11 -12.29
C GLU A 659 25.13 -1.91 -12.00
N LYS A 660 26.10 -1.29 -11.35
CA LYS A 660 27.39 -1.88 -11.02
C LYS A 660 27.58 -1.90 -9.50
N ASP A 661 27.95 -3.07 -8.98
CA ASP A 661 28.41 -3.20 -7.59
C ASP A 661 29.86 -2.67 -7.50
N LEU A 662 30.09 -1.71 -6.61
CA LEU A 662 31.40 -1.10 -6.31
C LEU A 662 31.83 -1.42 -4.86
N HIS A 663 31.51 -2.63 -4.38
CA HIS A 663 31.75 -3.13 -3.03
C HIS A 663 30.89 -2.45 -1.94
N CYS A 664 31.01 -1.14 -1.76
CA CYS A 664 30.28 -0.39 -0.72
C CYS A 664 29.20 0.53 -1.29
N PHE A 665 29.30 0.83 -2.58
CA PHE A 665 28.35 1.64 -3.33
C PHE A 665 27.75 0.81 -4.45
N ASN A 666 26.52 1.11 -4.82
CA ASN A 666 25.99 0.75 -6.12
C ASN A 666 25.98 2.00 -6.99
N MET A 667 26.41 1.84 -8.22
CA MET A 667 26.35 2.87 -9.24
C MET A 667 25.29 2.46 -10.27
N LYS A 668 24.38 3.36 -10.60
CA LYS A 668 23.37 3.13 -11.63
C LYS A 668 23.44 4.22 -12.68
N ALA A 669 23.72 3.82 -13.91
CA ALA A 669 23.63 4.67 -15.09
C ALA A 669 22.43 4.24 -15.91
N THR A 670 21.57 5.18 -16.30
CA THR A 670 20.42 4.91 -17.15
C THR A 670 20.40 5.88 -18.32
N TYR A 671 20.32 5.36 -19.54
CA TYR A 671 20.16 6.15 -20.76
C TYR A 671 18.77 5.91 -21.33
N TYR A 672 18.01 6.97 -21.59
CA TYR A 672 16.71 6.93 -22.23
C TYR A 672 16.85 7.44 -23.66
N PHE A 673 16.65 6.55 -24.62
CA PHE A 673 16.96 6.84 -26.02
C PHE A 673 15.98 7.83 -26.65
N ALA A 674 14.70 7.74 -26.31
CA ALA A 674 13.66 8.61 -26.89
C ALA A 674 13.83 10.09 -26.55
N THR A 675 14.26 10.38 -25.32
CA THR A 675 14.50 11.76 -24.83
C THR A 675 15.97 12.15 -24.90
N GLN A 676 16.83 11.27 -25.41
CA GLN A 676 18.30 11.43 -25.41
C GLN A 676 18.84 11.83 -24.02
N SER A 677 18.24 11.29 -22.96
CA SER A 677 18.53 11.69 -21.59
C SER A 677 19.36 10.63 -20.88
N PHE A 678 20.22 11.06 -19.95
CA PHE A 678 20.96 10.15 -19.09
C PHE A 678 20.79 10.52 -17.63
N GLN A 679 20.86 9.52 -16.77
CA GLN A 679 20.82 9.69 -15.33
C GLN A 679 21.91 8.82 -14.71
N PHE A 680 22.68 9.44 -13.84
CA PHE A 680 23.70 8.79 -13.03
C PHE A 680 23.33 8.95 -11.55
N SER A 681 23.29 7.84 -10.84
CA SER A 681 23.12 7.82 -9.40
C SER A 681 24.12 6.90 -8.73
N ILE A 682 24.55 7.29 -7.53
CA ILE A 682 25.35 6.48 -6.63
C ILE A 682 24.62 6.39 -5.30
N TYR A 683 24.66 5.23 -4.65
CA TYR A 683 24.04 5.03 -3.35
C TYR A 683 24.79 3.98 -2.54
N LEU A 684 24.66 4.03 -1.21
CA LEU A 684 25.24 3.03 -0.32
C LEU A 684 24.50 1.71 -0.44
N LYS A 685 25.24 0.62 -0.64
CA LYS A 685 24.70 -0.74 -0.75
C LYS A 685 24.06 -1.22 0.55
N ALA A 686 24.61 -0.78 1.68
CA ALA A 686 24.19 -1.22 3.00
C ALA A 686 22.81 -0.70 3.43
N PHE A 687 22.36 0.44 2.89
CA PHE A 687 21.11 1.08 3.29
C PHE A 687 20.08 1.06 2.16
N PRO A 688 18.81 0.79 2.47
CA PRO A 688 17.76 0.80 1.47
C PRO A 688 17.58 2.20 0.92
N SER A 689 17.97 2.41 -0.34
CA SER A 689 17.90 3.69 -1.02
C SER A 689 16.92 3.59 -2.18
N LYS A 690 15.93 4.49 -2.21
CA LYS A 690 15.21 4.81 -3.45
C LYS A 690 15.96 5.93 -4.14
N GLY A 691 16.34 5.73 -5.40
CA GLY A 691 16.69 6.86 -6.25
C GLY A 691 15.46 7.75 -6.43
N LEU A 692 15.64 9.07 -6.42
CA LEU A 692 14.62 9.99 -6.92
C LEU A 692 14.26 9.60 -8.37
N GLU A 693 13.02 9.19 -8.57
CA GLU A 693 12.42 9.01 -9.88
C GLU A 693 11.99 10.40 -10.36
N LEU A 694 12.55 10.85 -11.48
CA LEU A 694 12.15 12.12 -12.07
C LEU A 694 10.78 11.95 -12.72
N MET A 695 9.85 12.84 -12.35
CA MET A 695 8.50 12.87 -12.91
C MET A 695 8.54 13.01 -14.44
N GLY A 696 7.76 12.20 -15.15
CA GLY A 696 7.60 12.27 -16.61
C GLY A 696 8.46 11.31 -17.43
N ARG A 697 9.27 10.46 -16.79
CA ARG A 697 9.99 9.35 -17.46
C ARG A 697 9.12 8.09 -17.44
N PRO A 698 9.29 7.13 -18.37
CA PRO A 698 8.33 6.02 -18.53
C PRO A 698 8.22 5.15 -17.27
N GLU A 699 7.30 5.52 -16.38
CA GLU A 699 6.59 4.61 -15.49
C GLU A 699 5.69 3.76 -16.39
N GLY A 700 6.28 2.77 -17.05
CA GLY A 700 5.61 2.19 -18.21
C GLY A 700 6.11 0.82 -18.62
N PHE A 701 6.55 0.00 -17.66
CA PHE A 701 6.28 -1.43 -17.80
C PHE A 701 5.10 -1.77 -16.90
N THR A 702 3.94 -1.22 -17.24
CA THR A 702 2.70 -1.91 -16.92
C THR A 702 2.59 -3.00 -17.97
N LEU A 703 2.71 -4.27 -17.55
CA LEU A 703 2.03 -5.33 -18.30
C LEU A 703 0.63 -4.78 -18.55
N LEU A 704 0.30 -4.54 -19.83
CA LEU A 704 -0.86 -3.76 -20.22
C LEU A 704 -2.02 -4.20 -19.33
N PRO A 705 -2.54 -3.30 -18.45
CA PRO A 705 -3.53 -3.70 -17.48
C PRO A 705 -4.66 -4.31 -18.28
N SER A 706 -5.00 -5.55 -17.92
CA SER A 706 -6.04 -6.38 -18.52
C SER A 706 -7.11 -5.54 -19.25
N PHE A 707 -7.00 -5.47 -20.58
CA PHE A 707 -8.10 -5.03 -21.44
C PHE A 707 -9.22 -6.07 -21.43
#